data_AF-A0A2E3XTQ3-F1
#
_entry.id   AF-A0A2E3XTQ3-F1
#
_cell.length_a   1.000
_cell.length_b   1.000
_cell.length_c   1.000
_cell.angle_alpha   90.00
_cell.angle_beta   90.00
_cell.angle_gamma   90.00
#
_symmetry.space_group_name_H-M   'P 1'
#
loop_
_entity.id
_entity.type
_entity.pdbx_description
1 polymer ?
#
loop_
_entity_poly.entity_id
_entity_poly.type
_entity_poly.pdbx_seq_one_letter_code
_entity_poly.pdbx_strand_id
1 'polypeptide(L)'
;MNKLSKRTLFRKLTASFVLFFMFEALASDINQPLPSLSWQKTQLEGLIIGKVEKTLDRILKKNEYTIDVSLEVSEPEGPEWNKSDDPMKKGGENSRSTASAPEGEKGSKDDPAAKEGEEAGKDENKEDKDNKDKKRDPASLSPNKIRFDDQDLPETPEDFVVFNKFGLEAPLVDDFNDLQPDGKIVLAMSNGGGAGRDPASLELENNLEEVEEERDTLKSELEIAKAQAEKAKQAAKNMRSPTSTVEKIWKYNQAIDIYKNLAKVDILVRISQGLSEEQRQTAERFVKAINFNLGEVKPKVKVEFVKLGKDFEKKNNPWGDILKVISVFGQYATLFGIVIGVILFGIMAKGLIAKYHELNSGTSSQGAFTMENGASDEDDKSDSGSGLGSMPGSGLDGEANLNINGVERFKNFIGHSKEDAILLVKKWLKEKDKNQMAALKALVQQMDNDALKPILMTLSESEKNEWRELLEEGLTSEELARANSFIGNQIIQNIMVPSFIKDPNVYSKIVQVKPNQFKNIVEKDFNTACMLLSLMSPDFVNSVFAYFDEELQQKLIQGSLSVTPDHFEKGQARIAKALSFIDDNPKVRPFLDGLAKMIPSAGRDVERLLYTNFIKEAPESRADFILREYFPGFLLNELPEELIKAVFNAYPMSKRVKLLKSLPEDTADYYLDIFAPAGTKANDLIQIEFETIERDDTLIKEIEANRDEYWRDFVKFLRTRLKAEKQFASQVDEVVAIWREDTTTESRAA
;
A
#
# COMPACT_ATOMS: atom_id res chain seq x y z
N MET A 1 -48.46 -15.74 -17.45
CA MET A 1 -48.51 -14.59 -16.52
C MET A 1 -47.76 -14.87 -15.19
N ASN A 2 -46.61 -15.56 -15.17
CA ASN A 2 -45.95 -15.92 -13.89
C ASN A 2 -44.41 -16.06 -13.94
N LYS A 3 -43.74 -15.19 -14.72
CA LYS A 3 -42.26 -15.07 -14.74
C LYS A 3 -41.75 -13.68 -14.35
N LEU A 4 -42.50 -12.61 -14.64
CA LEU A 4 -42.11 -11.25 -14.25
C LEU A 4 -42.18 -11.03 -12.72
N SER A 5 -43.18 -11.58 -12.03
CA SER A 5 -43.34 -11.42 -10.57
C SER A 5 -42.20 -12.07 -9.76
N LYS A 6 -41.65 -13.20 -10.22
CA LYS A 6 -40.54 -13.86 -9.53
C LYS A 6 -39.23 -13.07 -9.61
N ARG A 7 -38.98 -12.36 -10.71
CA ARG A 7 -37.77 -11.54 -10.87
C ARG A 7 -37.77 -10.29 -9.99
N THR A 8 -38.93 -9.64 -9.81
CA THR A 8 -39.05 -8.50 -8.89
C THR A 8 -38.93 -8.91 -7.44
N LEU A 9 -39.45 -10.09 -7.07
CA LEU A 9 -39.35 -10.59 -5.69
C LEU A 9 -37.91 -11.02 -5.34
N PHE A 10 -37.18 -11.63 -6.28
CA PHE A 10 -35.77 -11.98 -6.09
C PHE A 10 -34.88 -10.74 -5.96
N ARG A 11 -35.09 -9.70 -6.78
CA ARG A 11 -34.35 -8.42 -6.68
C ARG A 11 -34.55 -7.70 -5.35
N LYS A 12 -35.78 -7.74 -4.80
CA LYS A 12 -36.06 -7.16 -3.48
C LYS A 12 -35.41 -7.95 -2.35
N LEU A 13 -35.37 -9.29 -2.46
CA LEU A 13 -34.71 -10.14 -1.46
C LEU A 13 -33.20 -9.92 -1.46
N THR A 14 -32.57 -9.85 -2.63
CA THR A 14 -31.11 -9.60 -2.73
C THR A 14 -30.73 -8.21 -2.25
N ALA A 15 -31.53 -7.18 -2.56
CA ALA A 15 -31.28 -5.82 -2.06
C ALA A 15 -31.38 -5.74 -0.52
N SER A 16 -32.37 -6.42 0.08
CA SER A 16 -32.52 -6.46 1.53
C SER A 16 -31.41 -7.25 2.23
N PHE A 17 -30.87 -8.29 1.58
CA PHE A 17 -29.76 -9.08 2.10
C PHE A 17 -28.44 -8.30 2.05
N VAL A 18 -28.19 -7.55 0.97
CA VAL A 18 -27.01 -6.67 0.84
C VAL A 18 -27.06 -5.53 1.87
N LEU A 19 -28.25 -4.96 2.12
CA LEU A 19 -28.41 -3.91 3.13
C LEU A 19 -28.13 -4.42 4.56
N PHE A 20 -28.50 -5.68 4.85
CA PHE A 20 -28.26 -6.31 6.16
C PHE A 20 -26.76 -6.56 6.38
N PHE A 21 -26.02 -7.03 5.37
CA PHE A 21 -24.57 -7.24 5.46
C PHE A 21 -23.77 -5.92 5.51
N MET A 22 -24.24 -4.84 4.87
CA MET A 22 -23.62 -3.52 5.06
C MET A 22 -23.79 -3.00 6.50
N PHE A 23 -24.93 -3.27 7.15
CA PHE A 23 -25.15 -2.87 8.54
C PHE A 23 -24.25 -3.63 9.52
N GLU A 24 -23.98 -4.92 9.27
CA GLU A 24 -23.03 -5.70 10.09
C GLU A 24 -21.58 -5.25 9.90
N ALA A 25 -21.17 -4.89 8.68
CA ALA A 25 -19.84 -4.35 8.42
C ALA A 25 -19.63 -2.99 9.11
N LEU A 26 -20.62 -2.09 9.06
CA LEU A 26 -20.58 -0.81 9.78
C LEU A 26 -20.61 -0.96 11.31
N ALA A 27 -21.31 -1.96 11.83
CA ALA A 27 -21.34 -2.25 13.27
C ALA A 27 -20.00 -2.80 13.80
N SER A 28 -19.18 -3.43 12.95
CA SER A 28 -17.88 -3.96 13.34
C SER A 28 -16.79 -2.90 13.55
N ASP A 29 -16.86 -1.76 12.86
CA ASP A 29 -15.88 -0.66 13.03
C ASP A 29 -16.14 0.21 14.27
N ILE A 30 -17.36 0.22 14.79
CA ILE A 30 -17.72 0.96 16.02
C ILE A 30 -17.12 0.29 17.28
N ASN A 31 -16.68 -0.97 17.18
CA ASN A 31 -16.10 -1.74 18.29
C ASN A 31 -14.58 -1.90 18.22
N GLN A 32 -13.87 -1.16 17.35
CA GLN A 32 -12.42 -1.19 17.40
C GLN A 32 -11.95 -0.56 18.73
N PRO A 33 -11.15 -1.28 19.54
CA PRO A 33 -10.63 -0.74 20.78
C PRO A 33 -9.85 0.55 20.46
N LEU A 34 -10.23 1.63 21.15
CA LEU A 34 -9.65 2.96 20.95
C LEU A 34 -8.11 2.88 21.02
N PRO A 35 -7.40 3.65 20.17
CA PRO A 35 -5.96 3.59 20.10
C PRO A 35 -5.34 3.93 21.45
N SER A 36 -4.47 3.03 21.94
CA SER A 36 -3.74 3.21 23.19
C SER A 36 -2.89 4.49 23.15
N LEU A 37 -2.59 5.06 24.33
CA LEU A 37 -1.65 6.20 24.47
C LEU A 37 -0.29 5.91 23.80
N SER A 38 0.18 4.68 23.85
CA SER A 38 1.40 4.25 23.14
C SER A 38 1.28 4.39 21.62
N TRP A 39 0.13 4.04 21.05
CA TRP A 39 -0.12 4.20 19.61
C TRP A 39 -0.20 5.68 19.23
N GLN A 40 -0.91 6.49 20.02
CA GLN A 40 -0.99 7.94 19.81
C GLN A 40 0.39 8.60 19.91
N LYS A 41 1.23 8.13 20.83
CA LYS A 41 2.63 8.56 20.98
C LYS A 41 3.44 8.26 19.72
N THR A 42 3.40 7.04 19.20
CA THR A 42 4.14 6.68 17.97
C THR A 42 3.65 7.47 16.75
N GLN A 43 2.34 7.72 16.64
CA GLN A 43 1.79 8.57 15.58
C GLN A 43 2.31 10.00 15.68
N LEU A 44 2.29 10.59 16.88
CA LEU A 44 2.78 11.95 17.11
C LEU A 44 4.29 12.06 16.85
N GLU A 45 5.09 11.05 17.27
CA GLU A 45 6.52 10.95 16.93
C GLU A 45 6.73 10.94 15.42
N GLY A 46 5.99 10.10 14.69
CA GLY A 46 6.07 10.01 13.22
C GLY A 46 5.71 11.32 12.52
N LEU A 47 4.70 12.05 13.02
CA LEU A 47 4.31 13.37 12.47
C LEU A 47 5.38 14.44 12.74
N ILE A 48 5.99 14.45 13.92
CA ILE A 48 7.08 15.37 14.26
C ILE A 48 8.29 15.07 13.37
N ILE A 49 8.70 13.80 13.25
CA ILE A 49 9.79 13.36 12.37
C ILE A 49 9.50 13.80 10.94
N GLY A 50 8.32 13.48 10.40
CA GLY A 50 7.95 13.81 9.02
C GLY A 50 7.93 15.31 8.74
N LYS A 51 7.59 16.16 9.72
CA LYS A 51 7.65 17.62 9.57
C LYS A 51 9.10 18.11 9.50
N VAL A 52 9.97 17.60 10.38
CA VAL A 52 11.40 17.95 10.40
C VAL A 52 12.11 17.43 9.14
N GLU A 53 11.82 16.20 8.71
CA GLU A 53 12.35 15.61 7.47
C GLU A 53 11.98 16.45 6.23
N LYS A 54 10.71 16.84 6.07
CA LYS A 54 10.26 17.66 4.94
C LYS A 54 11.00 19.00 4.85
N THR A 55 11.35 19.60 5.99
CA THR A 55 12.12 20.84 6.02
C THR A 55 13.60 20.60 5.69
N LEU A 56 14.20 19.55 6.27
CA LEU A 56 15.61 19.21 6.05
C LEU A 56 15.89 18.68 4.64
N ASP A 57 14.99 17.90 4.04
CA ASP A 57 15.13 17.32 2.70
C ASP A 57 15.25 18.38 1.59
N ARG A 58 14.86 19.63 1.86
CA ARG A 58 15.03 20.76 0.93
C ARG A 58 16.49 21.24 0.85
N ILE A 59 17.31 20.91 1.86
CA ILE A 59 18.65 21.49 2.05
C ILE A 59 19.71 20.39 2.12
N LEU A 60 19.38 19.27 2.77
CA LEU A 60 20.27 18.16 3.07
C LEU A 60 19.75 16.87 2.43
N LYS A 61 20.65 15.95 2.09
CA LYS A 61 20.26 14.61 1.62
C LYS A 61 19.85 13.75 2.81
N LYS A 62 18.95 12.79 2.60
CA LYS A 62 18.46 11.84 3.63
C LYS A 62 19.55 11.12 4.44
N ASN A 63 20.74 10.97 3.88
CA ASN A 63 21.87 10.31 4.55
C ASN A 63 22.79 11.27 5.36
N GLU A 64 22.45 12.56 5.43
CA GLU A 64 23.26 13.61 6.04
C GLU A 64 22.67 14.09 7.37
N TYR A 65 21.53 13.54 7.80
CA TYR A 65 20.91 13.84 9.08
C TYR A 65 20.20 12.61 9.66
N THR A 66 19.97 12.60 10.97
CA THR A 66 19.12 11.65 11.69
C THR A 66 18.30 12.40 12.73
N ILE A 67 17.05 12.01 12.94
CA ILE A 67 16.13 12.69 13.85
C ILE A 67 15.64 11.68 14.88
N ASP A 68 15.91 11.94 16.15
CA ASP A 68 15.39 11.19 17.28
C ASP A 68 14.37 12.07 18.02
N VAL A 69 13.13 11.59 18.14
CA VAL A 69 12.08 12.27 18.91
C VAL A 69 11.77 11.43 20.15
N SER A 70 11.77 12.07 21.31
CA SER A 70 11.38 11.45 22.58
C SER A 70 10.23 12.22 23.20
N LEU A 71 9.08 11.55 23.32
CA LEU A 71 7.89 12.09 24.00
C LEU A 71 7.78 11.51 25.42
N GLU A 72 7.71 12.38 26.41
CA GLU A 72 7.37 12.04 27.78
C GLU A 72 5.89 12.35 27.99
N VAL A 73 5.11 11.32 28.29
CA VAL A 73 3.66 11.39 28.47
C VAL A 73 3.38 11.00 29.91
N SER A 74 2.71 11.87 30.66
CA SER A 74 2.27 11.58 32.02
C SER A 74 1.15 10.53 31.99
N GLU A 75 1.13 9.64 32.99
CA GLU A 75 0.03 8.69 33.12
C GLU A 75 -1.29 9.48 33.29
N PRO A 76 -2.33 9.17 32.50
CA PRO A 76 -3.58 9.90 32.56
C PRO A 76 -4.22 9.70 33.93
N GLU A 77 -4.62 10.79 34.58
CA GLU A 77 -5.48 10.71 35.75
C GLU A 77 -6.79 10.04 35.32
N GLY A 78 -7.18 8.95 36.00
CA GLY A 78 -8.37 8.20 35.64
C GLY A 78 -9.60 9.11 35.54
N PRO A 79 -10.52 8.87 34.58
CA PRO A 79 -11.68 9.72 34.38
C PRO A 79 -12.49 9.88 35.68
N GLU A 80 -12.74 11.12 36.08
CA GLU A 80 -13.50 11.44 37.28
C GLU A 80 -15.00 11.17 37.06
N TRP A 81 -15.39 9.90 37.19
CA TRP A 81 -16.77 9.45 36.92
C TRP A 81 -17.83 10.11 37.83
N ASN A 82 -17.41 10.59 39.00
CA ASN A 82 -18.32 11.04 40.07
C ASN A 82 -18.49 12.57 40.14
N LYS A 83 -17.83 13.36 39.28
CA LYS A 83 -18.14 14.78 39.16
C LYS A 83 -19.33 14.94 38.22
N SER A 84 -20.51 15.15 38.80
CA SER A 84 -21.66 15.65 38.08
C SER A 84 -21.32 17.05 37.60
N ASP A 85 -20.97 17.18 36.32
CA ASP A 85 -20.88 18.48 35.65
C ASP A 85 -22.29 19.04 35.58
N ASP A 86 -22.70 19.74 36.63
CA ASP A 86 -23.96 20.47 36.69
C ASP A 86 -23.65 21.89 36.19
N PRO A 87 -23.83 22.19 34.88
CA PRO A 87 -23.40 23.47 34.29
C PRO A 87 -24.13 24.67 34.88
N MET A 88 -25.16 24.47 35.72
CA MET A 88 -25.92 25.54 36.36
C MET A 88 -25.35 26.06 37.68
N LYS A 89 -24.26 25.50 38.24
CA LYS A 89 -23.69 25.98 39.52
C LYS A 89 -22.46 26.89 39.44
N LYS A 90 -21.94 27.18 38.24
CA LYS A 90 -20.84 28.18 38.05
C LYS A 90 -21.37 29.56 37.66
N GLY A 91 -22.35 30.05 38.42
CA GLY A 91 -22.88 31.40 38.30
C GLY A 91 -22.94 32.07 39.68
N GLY A 92 -21.81 32.62 40.11
CA GLY A 92 -21.76 33.52 41.26
C GLY A 92 -20.95 33.00 42.44
N GLU A 93 -19.64 33.25 42.43
CA GLU A 93 -18.97 33.68 43.65
C GLU A 93 -17.69 34.46 43.29
N ASN A 94 -17.70 35.72 43.70
CA ASN A 94 -16.64 36.71 43.52
C ASN A 94 -15.32 36.24 44.18
N SER A 95 -14.25 36.18 43.38
CA SER A 95 -12.89 36.18 43.90
C SER A 95 -12.55 37.58 44.44
N ARG A 96 -12.72 37.79 45.74
CA ARG A 96 -12.12 38.91 46.47
C ARG A 96 -10.86 38.39 47.18
N SER A 97 -9.74 39.02 46.85
CA SER A 97 -8.43 38.79 47.45
C SER A 97 -8.45 38.94 48.96
N THR A 98 -7.73 38.07 49.67
CA THR A 98 -6.95 38.48 50.86
C THR A 98 -5.73 37.57 50.99
N ALA A 99 -4.57 38.23 50.97
CA ALA A 99 -3.31 37.69 51.43
C ALA A 99 -3.33 37.58 52.95
N SER A 100 -2.75 36.53 53.52
CA SER A 100 -2.18 36.54 54.87
C SER A 100 -1.16 35.40 55.00
N ALA A 101 0.01 35.79 55.48
CA ALA A 101 1.22 35.02 55.70
C ALA A 101 1.13 34.15 56.99
N PRO A 102 2.16 33.33 57.30
CA PRO A 102 2.06 32.13 58.12
C PRO A 102 2.54 32.30 59.56
N GLU A 103 1.95 31.52 60.48
CA GLU A 103 2.46 31.11 61.80
C GLU A 103 1.86 29.71 62.03
N GLY A 104 2.52 28.66 62.53
CA GLY A 104 3.64 28.52 63.44
C GLY A 104 3.27 27.42 64.46
N GLU A 105 4.27 26.70 64.99
CA GLU A 105 4.22 25.69 66.07
C GLU A 105 3.97 24.21 65.70
N LYS A 106 4.68 23.20 66.25
CA LYS A 106 5.93 23.06 67.04
C LYS A 106 6.14 21.55 67.29
N GLY A 107 7.40 21.15 67.50
CA GLY A 107 7.78 20.01 68.37
C GLY A 107 8.43 18.82 67.65
N SER A 108 9.75 18.81 67.43
CA SER A 108 10.82 18.18 68.27
C SER A 108 10.84 16.63 68.15
N LYS A 109 11.97 15.92 67.98
CA LYS A 109 13.29 16.09 68.61
C LYS A 109 14.32 15.08 68.03
N ASP A 110 15.59 15.36 68.29
CA ASP A 110 16.76 14.45 68.42
C ASP A 110 17.82 14.40 67.29
N ASP A 111 18.89 15.17 67.56
CA ASP A 111 20.31 15.11 67.12
C ASP A 111 21.09 13.98 67.87
N PRO A 112 22.44 13.76 67.73
CA PRO A 112 23.45 14.31 66.79
C PRO A 112 24.48 13.27 66.22
N ALA A 113 25.37 13.68 65.30
CA ALA A 113 26.87 13.63 65.44
C ALA A 113 27.70 13.73 64.12
N ALA A 114 28.80 14.50 64.21
CA ALA A 114 30.09 14.46 63.46
C ALA A 114 30.09 14.92 61.97
N LYS A 115 31.08 15.63 61.39
CA LYS A 115 32.46 16.06 61.75
C LYS A 115 32.98 17.09 60.70
N GLU A 116 33.90 17.97 61.13
CA GLU A 116 35.12 18.59 60.49
C GLU A 116 35.27 18.64 58.94
N GLY A 117 35.82 19.66 58.27
CA GLY A 117 36.48 20.92 58.67
C GLY A 117 36.91 21.79 57.45
N GLU A 118 37.62 22.89 57.75
CA GLU A 118 38.56 23.80 57.02
C GLU A 118 38.77 23.66 55.49
N GLU A 119 39.00 24.71 54.68
CA GLU A 119 39.95 25.83 54.84
C GLU A 119 39.75 26.94 53.76
N ALA A 120 40.40 28.11 53.98
CA ALA A 120 40.21 29.40 53.31
C ALA A 120 41.23 29.72 52.20
N GLY A 121 40.98 30.79 51.42
CA GLY A 121 42.03 31.45 50.60
C GLY A 121 41.55 32.61 49.72
N LYS A 122 41.78 33.85 50.19
CA LYS A 122 41.70 35.14 49.46
C LYS A 122 42.95 35.36 48.59
N ASP A 123 42.86 36.23 47.56
CA ASP A 123 43.70 37.44 47.48
C ASP A 123 43.36 38.41 46.32
N GLU A 124 43.67 39.68 46.56
CA GLU A 124 43.39 40.91 45.80
C GLU A 124 44.59 41.38 44.94
N ASN A 125 44.32 42.22 43.92
CA ASN A 125 45.00 43.48 43.48
C ASN A 125 44.85 43.67 41.95
N LYS A 126 44.40 44.78 41.33
CA LYS A 126 44.54 46.26 41.47
C LYS A 126 45.81 46.82 40.81
N GLU A 127 45.63 47.67 39.77
CA GLU A 127 46.37 48.90 39.36
C GLU A 127 46.09 49.23 37.85
N ASP A 128 45.45 50.37 37.52
CA ASP A 128 45.99 51.73 37.17
C ASP A 128 46.39 51.83 35.67
N LYS A 129 46.28 52.91 34.87
CA LYS A 129 45.72 54.27 34.90
C LYS A 129 45.92 54.90 33.48
N ASP A 130 45.20 56.00 33.20
CA ASP A 130 45.50 57.11 32.26
C ASP A 130 45.60 56.82 30.73
N ASN A 131 45.02 57.61 29.80
CA ASN A 131 45.28 59.04 29.58
C ASN A 131 44.26 59.69 28.61
N LYS A 132 44.32 61.02 28.52
CA LYS A 132 43.29 62.02 28.16
C LYS A 132 43.56 62.75 26.83
N ASP A 133 42.48 63.37 26.29
CA ASP A 133 42.38 64.60 25.48
C ASP A 133 42.93 64.72 24.03
N LYS A 134 42.05 65.08 23.06
CA LYS A 134 41.95 66.44 22.44
C LYS A 134 41.01 66.57 21.22
N LYS A 135 40.31 67.71 21.18
CA LYS A 135 39.42 68.33 20.16
C LYS A 135 40.08 68.65 18.79
N ARG A 136 39.27 68.65 17.70
CA ARG A 136 39.01 69.78 16.75
C ARG A 136 38.11 69.35 15.56
N ASP A 137 37.06 70.11 15.27
CA ASP A 137 36.18 70.08 14.06
C ASP A 137 36.83 70.85 12.86
N PRO A 138 36.20 71.10 11.66
CA PRO A 138 34.94 70.61 11.04
C PRO A 138 35.01 70.27 9.51
N ALA A 139 33.85 69.86 8.95
CA ALA A 139 33.36 69.97 7.55
C ALA A 139 33.88 69.00 6.45
N SER A 140 32.96 68.19 5.88
CA SER A 140 32.50 68.30 4.47
C SER A 140 31.60 67.14 4.01
N LEU A 141 30.56 67.51 3.24
CA LEU A 141 29.87 66.74 2.18
C LEU A 141 28.87 65.62 2.54
N SER A 142 27.58 65.98 2.47
CA SER A 142 26.44 65.13 2.07
C SER A 142 26.56 64.66 0.60
N PRO A 143 25.58 63.95 0.02
CA PRO A 143 24.82 62.76 0.45
C PRO A 143 24.90 61.66 -0.63
N ASN A 144 24.72 60.37 -0.32
CA ASN A 144 24.12 59.43 -1.28
C ASN A 144 23.83 58.02 -0.74
N LYS A 145 22.62 57.56 -1.08
CA LYS A 145 22.21 56.18 -1.36
C LYS A 145 22.40 55.14 -0.26
N ILE A 146 21.35 55.01 0.56
CA ILE A 146 20.93 53.71 1.08
C ILE A 146 20.52 52.86 -0.14
N ARG A 147 21.28 51.80 -0.43
CA ARG A 147 20.85 50.73 -1.32
C ARG A 147 20.01 49.78 -0.48
N PHE A 148 18.73 49.65 -0.84
CA PHE A 148 17.96 48.47 -0.49
C PHE A 148 18.49 47.36 -1.41
N ASP A 149 19.06 46.31 -0.82
CA ASP A 149 19.26 45.06 -1.52
C ASP A 149 17.90 44.37 -1.54
N ASP A 150 17.23 44.43 -2.70
CA ASP A 150 16.05 43.62 -3.02
C ASP A 150 16.51 42.18 -3.31
N GLN A 151 17.01 41.50 -2.26
CA GLN A 151 16.90 40.05 -2.25
C GLN A 151 15.58 39.71 -1.59
N ASP A 152 14.59 39.43 -2.43
CA ASP A 152 13.34 38.81 -2.03
C ASP A 152 13.66 37.58 -1.18
N LEU A 153 13.39 37.71 0.13
CA LEU A 153 13.23 36.56 1.00
C LEU A 153 12.12 35.72 0.37
N PRO A 154 12.34 34.42 0.06
CA PRO A 154 11.24 33.58 -0.39
C PRO A 154 10.17 33.60 0.70
N GLU A 155 8.99 34.11 0.36
CA GLU A 155 7.81 34.06 1.20
C GLU A 155 7.69 32.64 1.73
N THR A 156 7.89 32.48 3.04
CA THR A 156 7.59 31.22 3.70
C THR A 156 6.10 30.99 3.52
N PRO A 157 5.64 29.93 2.83
CA PRO A 157 4.24 29.59 2.87
C PRO A 157 3.94 29.25 4.33
N GLU A 158 3.07 30.03 4.96
CA GLU A 158 2.49 29.68 6.26
C GLU A 158 1.63 28.42 6.07
N ASP A 159 2.29 27.25 6.08
CA ASP A 159 1.63 25.95 6.13
C ASP A 159 1.01 25.79 7.53
N PHE A 160 -0.21 26.31 7.69
CA PHE A 160 -1.06 26.00 8.83
C PHE A 160 -1.55 24.56 8.71
N VAL A 161 -1.01 23.67 9.54
CA VAL A 161 -1.68 22.42 9.86
C VAL A 161 -2.69 22.71 10.97
N VAL A 162 -3.95 22.83 10.59
CA VAL A 162 -5.08 22.77 11.53
C VAL A 162 -5.17 21.33 12.01
N PHE A 163 -4.97 21.12 13.31
CA PHE A 163 -5.21 19.83 13.92
C PHE A 163 -6.72 19.64 14.02
N ASN A 164 -7.30 18.82 13.13
CA ASN A 164 -8.70 18.47 13.26
C ASN A 164 -8.83 17.54 14.47
N LYS A 165 -9.33 18.11 15.57
CA LYS A 165 -9.55 17.44 16.85
C LYS A 165 -10.64 16.41 16.61
N PHE A 166 -10.24 15.15 16.40
CA PHE A 166 -11.08 13.99 16.05
C PHE A 166 -11.63 13.98 14.62
N GLY A 167 -11.19 13.00 13.82
CA GLY A 167 -11.86 12.58 12.58
C GLY A 167 -13.15 11.78 12.84
N LEU A 168 -13.99 12.30 13.73
CA LEU A 168 -15.35 11.82 13.98
C LEU A 168 -16.23 13.07 14.08
N GLU A 169 -16.74 13.52 12.93
CA GLU A 169 -17.88 14.42 12.89
C GLU A 169 -19.09 13.63 13.40
N ALA A 170 -19.29 13.63 14.72
CA ALA A 170 -20.61 13.37 15.27
C ALA A 170 -21.51 14.54 14.81
N PRO A 171 -22.69 14.28 14.24
CA PRO A 171 -23.59 15.36 13.86
C PRO A 171 -23.86 16.22 15.09
N LEU A 172 -23.55 17.52 14.97
CA LEU A 172 -24.03 18.52 15.91
C LEU A 172 -25.55 18.41 15.90
N VAL A 173 -26.11 17.84 16.96
CA VAL A 173 -27.51 18.07 17.31
C VAL A 173 -27.55 19.51 17.76
N ASP A 174 -27.70 20.41 16.80
CA ASP A 174 -28.09 21.79 17.05
C ASP A 174 -29.40 21.77 17.86
N ASP A 175 -29.45 22.67 18.83
CA ASP A 175 -30.54 22.84 19.78
C ASP A 175 -31.90 22.96 19.07
N PHE A 176 -32.65 21.85 19.02
CA PHE A 176 -34.04 21.78 18.58
C PHE A 176 -35.00 22.35 19.65
N ASN A 177 -34.81 23.61 20.06
CA ASN A 177 -35.73 24.32 20.94
C ASN A 177 -36.47 25.50 20.30
N ASP A 178 -36.24 25.78 19.01
CA ASP A 178 -36.89 26.91 18.31
C ASP A 178 -38.03 26.52 17.36
N LEU A 179 -38.54 25.28 17.42
CA LEU A 179 -39.78 24.92 16.73
C LEU A 179 -40.98 25.05 17.69
N GLN A 180 -41.70 26.16 17.59
CA GLN A 180 -43.07 26.26 18.08
C GLN A 180 -43.99 25.28 17.32
N PRO A 181 -45.07 24.75 17.93
CA PRO A 181 -45.81 23.60 17.40
C PRO A 181 -46.76 23.90 16.23
N ASP A 182 -46.76 25.11 15.69
CA ASP A 182 -47.68 25.55 14.65
C ASP A 182 -46.92 26.12 13.45
N GLY A 183 -46.40 25.22 12.61
CA GLY A 183 -45.80 25.55 11.31
C GLY A 183 -46.78 26.19 10.32
N LYS A 184 -47.27 27.40 10.60
CA LYS A 184 -48.08 28.24 9.72
C LYS A 184 -47.34 29.54 9.44
N ILE A 185 -46.67 29.57 8.28
CA ILE A 185 -46.24 30.82 7.66
C ILE A 185 -47.51 31.52 7.15
N VAL A 186 -47.99 32.52 7.88
CA VAL A 186 -49.05 33.42 7.42
C VAL A 186 -48.40 34.58 6.68
N LEU A 187 -48.37 34.50 5.35
CA LEU A 187 -48.10 35.64 4.48
C LEU A 187 -49.35 36.53 4.45
N ALA A 188 -49.37 37.55 5.30
CA ALA A 188 -50.36 38.62 5.22
C ALA A 188 -50.00 39.57 4.06
N MET A 189 -50.54 39.31 2.88
CA MET A 189 -50.64 40.34 1.84
C MET A 189 -51.88 41.18 2.09
N SER A 190 -51.64 42.37 2.65
CA SER A 190 -52.56 43.49 2.61
C SER A 190 -52.74 43.93 1.15
N ASN A 191 -53.90 43.67 0.55
CA ASN A 191 -54.43 44.53 -0.49
C ASN A 191 -55.96 44.46 -0.50
N GLY A 192 -56.57 45.65 -0.52
CA GLY A 192 -57.98 45.84 -0.19
C GLY A 192 -58.96 45.68 -1.34
N GLY A 193 -60.23 45.88 -0.96
CA GLY A 193 -61.29 46.38 -1.81
C GLY A 193 -62.11 45.30 -2.51
N GLY A 194 -63.39 45.20 -2.17
CA GLY A 194 -64.36 44.51 -3.02
C GLY A 194 -65.59 44.03 -2.28
N ALA A 195 -66.67 44.79 -2.42
CA ALA A 195 -67.99 44.52 -1.88
C ALA A 195 -68.64 43.24 -2.44
N GLY A 196 -69.53 42.63 -1.66
CA GLY A 196 -70.45 41.59 -2.15
C GLY A 196 -71.22 40.86 -1.06
N ARG A 197 -72.43 41.36 -0.76
CA ARG A 197 -73.62 40.61 -0.30
C ARG A 197 -73.71 39.25 -1.04
N ASP A 198 -74.24 38.13 -0.52
CA ASP A 198 -75.58 37.93 0.06
C ASP A 198 -75.77 36.42 0.44
N PRO A 199 -76.97 35.88 0.77
CA PRO A 199 -77.25 35.25 2.07
C PRO A 199 -77.60 33.74 2.00
N ALA A 200 -77.31 33.00 3.07
CA ALA A 200 -77.96 31.71 3.36
C ALA A 200 -77.81 31.38 4.84
N SER A 201 -78.55 32.11 5.69
CA SER A 201 -78.74 31.77 7.09
C SER A 201 -80.21 31.46 7.28
N LEU A 202 -80.56 30.17 7.27
CA LEU A 202 -81.81 29.59 7.77
C LEU A 202 -81.83 28.09 7.46
N GLU A 203 -81.00 27.31 8.17
CA GLU A 203 -81.20 25.85 8.33
C GLU A 203 -80.29 25.24 9.42
N LEU A 204 -79.92 26.02 10.45
CA LEU A 204 -78.94 25.59 11.45
C LEU A 204 -79.42 25.73 12.90
N GLU A 205 -80.71 25.50 13.15
CA GLU A 205 -81.27 25.50 14.52
C GLU A 205 -81.71 24.12 15.03
N ASN A 206 -81.57 23.04 14.24
CA ASN A 206 -81.97 21.69 14.69
C ASN A 206 -80.80 20.72 14.97
N ASN A 207 -79.55 21.15 14.85
CA ASN A 207 -78.38 20.28 15.08
C ASN A 207 -77.50 20.72 16.27
N LEU A 208 -77.98 21.60 17.15
CA LEU A 208 -77.16 22.10 18.27
C LEU A 208 -77.05 21.12 19.44
N GLU A 209 -78.04 20.24 19.63
CA GLU A 209 -78.08 19.32 20.77
C GLU A 209 -77.14 18.11 20.59
N GLU A 210 -77.01 17.61 19.35
CA GLU A 210 -76.10 16.50 19.02
C GLU A 210 -74.62 16.93 19.08
N VAL A 211 -74.34 18.22 18.79
CA VAL A 211 -72.98 18.80 18.86
C VAL A 211 -72.52 19.03 20.31
N GLU A 212 -73.44 19.25 21.25
CA GLU A 212 -73.08 19.42 22.66
C GLU A 212 -72.69 18.09 23.33
N GLU A 213 -73.36 16.98 22.98
CA GLU A 213 -73.00 15.64 23.48
C GLU A 213 -71.64 15.15 22.94
N GLU A 214 -71.33 15.42 21.66
CA GLU A 214 -70.02 15.13 21.08
C GLU A 214 -68.90 15.99 21.71
N ARG A 215 -69.21 17.24 22.10
CA ARG A 215 -68.21 18.11 22.72
C ARG A 215 -67.80 17.63 24.11
N ASP A 216 -68.73 17.07 24.87
CA ASP A 216 -68.44 16.62 26.23
C ASP A 216 -67.74 15.27 26.26
N THR A 217 -68.00 14.38 25.29
CA THR A 217 -67.20 13.15 25.10
C THR A 217 -65.76 13.48 24.69
N LEU A 218 -65.55 14.40 23.75
CA LEU A 218 -64.21 14.84 23.30
C LEU A 218 -63.39 15.50 24.42
N LYS A 219 -64.01 16.26 25.32
CA LYS A 219 -63.30 16.83 26.48
C LYS A 219 -62.80 15.77 27.43
N SER A 220 -63.59 14.72 27.66
CA SER A 220 -63.20 13.62 28.55
C SER A 220 -62.02 12.82 27.99
N GLU A 221 -61.99 12.57 26.67
CA GLU A 221 -60.85 11.92 26.02
C GLU A 221 -59.58 12.77 26.05
N LEU A 222 -59.72 14.09 25.89
CA LEU A 222 -58.60 15.02 25.92
C LEU A 222 -57.97 15.13 27.32
N GLU A 223 -58.76 15.05 28.40
CA GLU A 223 -58.24 14.97 29.77
C GLU A 223 -57.51 13.65 30.04
N ILE A 224 -58.03 12.52 29.53
CA ILE A 224 -57.36 11.22 29.67
C ILE A 224 -56.02 11.22 28.91
N ALA A 225 -55.98 11.78 27.70
CA ALA A 225 -54.75 11.91 26.93
C ALA A 225 -53.72 12.83 27.61
N LYS A 226 -54.15 13.94 28.22
CA LYS A 226 -53.27 14.82 29.00
C LYS A 226 -52.71 14.12 30.23
N ALA A 227 -53.53 13.38 30.97
CA ALA A 227 -53.08 12.63 32.14
C ALA A 227 -52.09 11.51 31.78
N GLN A 228 -52.28 10.86 30.63
CA GLN A 228 -51.33 9.86 30.11
C GLN A 228 -50.01 10.50 29.65
N ALA A 229 -50.07 11.65 28.98
CA ALA A 229 -48.88 12.39 28.58
C ALA A 229 -48.08 12.90 29.79
N GLU A 230 -48.76 13.32 30.87
CA GLU A 230 -48.12 13.77 32.10
C GLU A 230 -47.48 12.61 32.87
N LYS A 231 -48.14 11.45 32.93
CA LYS A 231 -47.54 10.22 33.46
C LYS A 231 -46.34 9.76 32.64
N ALA A 232 -46.39 9.86 31.31
CA ALA A 232 -45.25 9.55 30.45
C ALA A 232 -44.08 10.53 30.66
N LYS A 233 -44.36 11.82 30.86
CA LYS A 233 -43.34 12.82 31.22
C LYS A 233 -42.72 12.56 32.59
N GLN A 234 -43.51 12.17 33.59
CA GLN A 234 -43.00 11.80 34.92
C GLN A 234 -42.19 10.49 34.88
N ALA A 235 -42.61 9.49 34.09
CA ALA A 235 -41.85 8.26 33.88
C ALA A 235 -40.52 8.52 33.16
N ALA A 236 -40.50 9.40 32.14
CA ALA A 236 -39.28 9.80 31.44
C ALA A 236 -38.32 10.60 32.34
N LYS A 237 -38.85 11.40 33.29
CA LYS A 237 -38.03 12.13 34.26
C LYS A 237 -37.38 11.20 35.28
N ASN A 238 -38.05 10.11 35.66
CA ASN A 238 -37.53 9.10 36.59
C ASN A 238 -36.59 8.06 35.92
N MET A 239 -36.47 8.05 34.59
CA MET A 239 -35.52 7.20 33.84
C MET A 239 -34.19 7.89 33.48
N ARG A 240 -33.98 9.17 33.83
CA ARG A 240 -32.71 9.87 33.63
C ARG A 240 -31.70 9.58 34.77
N SER A 241 -31.12 8.38 34.75
CA SER A 241 -29.70 8.11 35.06
C SER A 241 -29.45 6.61 34.92
N PRO A 242 -28.69 6.20 33.90
CA PRO A 242 -27.25 6.20 34.04
C PRO A 242 -26.60 7.11 32.98
N THR A 243 -25.49 7.75 33.33
CA THR A 243 -24.58 8.43 32.39
C THR A 243 -24.49 7.62 31.10
N SER A 244 -24.96 8.23 30.00
CA SER A 244 -25.02 7.59 28.68
C SER A 244 -23.67 6.94 28.39
N THR A 245 -23.66 5.71 27.88
CA THR A 245 -22.44 5.01 27.47
C THR A 245 -21.54 5.91 26.61
N VAL A 246 -22.15 6.78 25.81
CA VAL A 246 -21.47 7.79 24.99
C VAL A 246 -20.73 8.83 25.85
N GLU A 247 -21.35 9.34 26.92
CA GLU A 247 -20.70 10.28 27.85
C GLU A 247 -19.52 9.60 28.55
N LYS A 248 -19.66 8.32 28.91
CA LYS A 248 -18.56 7.59 29.52
C LYS A 248 -17.38 7.42 28.57
N ILE A 249 -17.65 7.02 27.33
CA ILE A 249 -16.64 6.91 26.27
C ILE A 249 -15.99 8.28 26.00
N TRP A 250 -16.77 9.35 25.99
CA TRP A 250 -16.24 10.70 25.79
C TRP A 250 -15.33 11.17 26.94
N LYS A 251 -15.73 10.97 28.20
CA LYS A 251 -14.89 11.29 29.37
C LYS A 251 -13.60 10.45 29.40
N TYR A 252 -13.68 9.18 29.01
CA TYR A 252 -12.53 8.31 28.83
C TYR A 252 -11.60 8.81 27.72
N ASN A 253 -12.14 9.19 26.55
CA ASN A 253 -11.37 9.75 25.45
C ASN A 253 -10.68 11.07 25.83
N GLN A 254 -11.37 11.91 26.58
CA GLN A 254 -10.79 13.15 27.09
C GLN A 254 -9.67 12.93 28.10
N ALA A 255 -9.72 11.85 28.88
CA ALA A 255 -8.67 11.50 29.84
C ALA A 255 -7.44 10.92 29.12
N ILE A 256 -7.62 10.25 27.98
CA ILE A 256 -6.55 9.56 27.22
C ILE A 256 -5.96 10.43 26.10
N ASP A 257 -6.48 11.65 25.91
CA ASP A 257 -5.96 12.60 24.93
C ASP A 257 -4.47 12.91 25.17
N ILE A 258 -3.62 12.53 24.21
CA ILE A 258 -2.17 12.71 24.32
C ILE A 258 -1.78 14.18 24.51
N TYR A 259 -2.53 15.13 23.95
CA TYR A 259 -2.18 16.55 24.05
C TYR A 259 -2.38 17.12 25.46
N LYS A 260 -3.30 16.53 26.24
CA LYS A 260 -3.49 16.91 27.65
C LYS A 260 -2.48 16.27 28.58
N ASN A 261 -1.97 15.09 28.19
CA ASN A 261 -1.04 14.29 28.99
C ASN A 261 0.42 14.45 28.52
N LEU A 262 0.69 15.33 27.58
CA LEU A 262 2.05 15.54 27.08
C LEU A 262 2.83 16.37 28.11
N ALA A 263 3.86 15.79 28.71
CA ALA A 263 4.68 16.48 29.70
C ALA A 263 5.87 17.18 29.03
N LYS A 264 6.54 16.49 28.10
CA LYS A 264 7.76 16.99 27.46
C LYS A 264 7.97 16.39 26.08
N VAL A 265 8.49 17.22 25.18
CA VAL A 265 8.90 16.81 23.83
C VAL A 265 10.35 17.22 23.60
N ASP A 266 11.24 16.24 23.54
CA ASP A 266 12.65 16.45 23.20
C ASP A 266 12.88 15.98 21.75
N ILE A 267 13.38 16.89 20.90
CA ILE A 267 13.69 16.59 19.50
C ILE A 267 15.21 16.74 19.33
N LEU A 268 15.89 15.65 19.02
CA LEU A 268 17.33 15.63 18.76
C LEU A 268 17.60 15.42 17.28
N VAL A 269 18.11 16.46 16.62
CA VAL A 269 18.50 16.40 15.20
C VAL A 269 20.01 16.29 15.13
N ARG A 270 20.53 15.17 14.65
CA ARG A 270 21.96 15.01 14.39
C ARG A 270 22.24 15.28 12.92
N ILE A 271 23.11 16.24 12.62
CA ILE A 271 23.50 16.66 11.28
C ILE A 271 24.96 16.25 11.02
N SER A 272 25.28 15.86 9.79
CA SER A 272 26.63 15.42 9.41
C SER A 272 27.68 16.53 9.59
N GLN A 273 28.78 16.20 10.26
CA GLN A 273 29.98 17.05 10.36
C GLN A 273 30.72 17.23 9.01
N GLY A 274 30.33 16.56 7.93
CA GLY A 274 30.93 16.72 6.61
C GLY A 274 30.39 17.92 5.81
N LEU A 275 29.27 18.52 6.24
CA LEU A 275 28.60 19.63 5.54
C LEU A 275 29.35 20.96 5.71
N SER A 276 29.17 21.90 4.79
CA SER A 276 29.76 23.24 4.93
C SER A 276 29.16 23.98 6.13
N GLU A 277 29.93 24.88 6.73
CA GLU A 277 29.48 25.64 7.91
C GLU A 277 28.22 26.48 7.59
N GLU A 278 28.12 27.00 6.37
CA GLU A 278 26.94 27.71 5.87
C GLU A 278 25.70 26.80 5.83
N GLN A 279 25.84 25.56 5.33
CA GLN A 279 24.74 24.59 5.29
C GLN A 279 24.30 24.17 6.69
N ARG A 280 25.24 24.02 7.63
CA ARG A 280 24.95 23.69 9.03
C ARG A 280 24.16 24.80 9.71
N GLN A 281 24.61 26.04 9.59
CA GLN A 281 23.91 27.20 10.17
C GLN A 281 22.53 27.39 9.54
N THR A 282 22.41 27.16 8.23
CA THR A 282 21.13 27.22 7.52
C THR A 282 20.18 26.14 8.05
N ALA A 283 20.61 24.87 8.10
CA ALA A 283 19.81 23.78 8.62
C ALA A 283 19.41 23.99 10.09
N GLU A 284 20.31 24.50 10.93
CA GLU A 284 20.02 24.82 12.33
C GLU A 284 18.95 25.91 12.46
N ARG A 285 19.04 26.98 11.64
CA ARG A 285 18.02 28.05 11.60
C ARG A 285 16.66 27.49 11.17
N PHE A 286 16.62 26.67 10.13
CA PHE A 286 15.38 26.06 9.66
C PHE A 286 14.75 25.15 10.72
N VAL A 287 15.54 24.27 11.34
CA VAL A 287 15.06 23.35 12.39
C VAL A 287 14.53 24.11 13.60
N LYS A 288 15.19 25.19 14.04
CA LYS A 288 14.71 26.03 15.16
C LYS A 288 13.49 26.89 14.80
N ALA A 289 13.29 27.19 13.53
CA ALA A 289 12.13 27.95 13.05
C ALA A 289 10.85 27.11 12.91
N ILE A 290 10.93 25.77 13.00
CA ILE A 290 9.76 24.91 12.92
C ILE A 290 8.88 25.13 14.14
N ASN A 291 7.69 25.68 13.91
CA ASN A 291 6.66 25.77 14.93
C ASN A 291 5.86 24.46 15.00
N PHE A 292 5.74 23.89 16.21
CA PHE A 292 4.96 22.68 16.45
C PHE A 292 3.73 23.04 17.28
N ASN A 293 2.53 22.76 16.78
CA ASN A 293 1.29 23.04 17.51
C ASN A 293 0.99 21.89 18.49
N LEU A 294 1.77 21.80 19.57
CA LEU A 294 1.65 20.73 20.59
C LEU A 294 0.84 21.19 21.82
N GLY A 295 -0.08 22.14 21.64
CA GLY A 295 -0.85 22.75 22.73
C GLY A 295 0.03 23.69 23.58
N GLU A 296 0.03 23.49 24.89
CA GLU A 296 0.79 24.31 25.85
C GLU A 296 2.27 23.90 25.95
N VAL A 297 2.63 22.72 25.44
CA VAL A 297 3.98 22.16 25.56
C VAL A 297 4.89 22.71 24.47
N LYS A 298 5.95 23.41 24.87
CA LYS A 298 7.00 23.88 23.93
C LYS A 298 8.06 22.80 23.75
N PRO A 299 8.31 22.31 22.52
CA PRO A 299 9.32 21.29 22.27
C PRO A 299 10.73 21.84 22.47
N LYS A 300 11.62 21.03 23.05
CA LYS A 300 13.03 21.35 23.21
C LYS A 300 13.82 20.73 22.07
N VAL A 301 14.16 21.56 21.09
CA VAL A 301 14.93 21.14 19.91
C VAL A 301 16.41 21.30 20.18
N LYS A 302 17.17 20.19 20.11
CA LYS A 302 18.63 20.16 20.18
C LYS A 302 19.19 19.72 18.84
N VAL A 303 20.16 20.47 18.32
CA VAL A 303 20.86 20.14 17.08
C VAL A 303 22.29 19.76 17.45
N GLU A 304 22.72 18.56 17.07
CA GLU A 304 24.08 18.05 17.30
C GLU A 304 24.78 17.78 15.97
N PHE A 305 26.05 18.14 15.86
CA PHE A 305 26.84 17.83 14.68
C PHE A 305 27.66 16.57 14.94
N VAL A 306 27.29 15.46 14.31
CA VAL A 306 27.91 14.15 14.50
C VAL A 306 28.41 13.62 13.15
N LYS A 307 29.48 12.83 13.15
CA LYS A 307 29.93 12.13 11.94
C LYS A 307 28.91 11.06 11.58
N LEU A 308 28.22 11.21 10.44
CA LEU A 308 27.21 10.26 9.96
C LEU A 308 27.79 9.44 8.80
N GLY A 309 27.24 8.24 8.54
CA GLY A 309 27.85 7.13 7.78
C GLY A 309 28.75 7.45 6.56
N LYS A 310 28.45 8.46 5.74
CA LYS A 310 29.32 8.82 4.60
C LYS A 310 30.60 9.58 4.97
N ASP A 311 30.65 10.19 6.15
CA ASP A 311 31.87 10.80 6.70
C ASP A 311 32.93 9.74 7.02
N PHE A 312 32.52 8.48 7.22
CA PHE A 312 33.43 7.34 7.38
C PHE A 312 33.93 6.78 6.04
N GLU A 313 33.19 6.96 4.94
CA GLU A 313 33.57 6.48 3.60
C GLU A 313 34.55 7.41 2.88
N LYS A 314 34.69 8.67 3.33
CA LYS A 314 35.56 9.67 2.69
C LYS A 314 37.04 9.58 3.09
N LYS A 315 37.49 8.43 3.60
CA LYS A 315 38.91 8.14 3.83
C LYS A 315 39.41 7.21 2.72
N ASN A 316 39.89 7.81 1.63
CA ASN A 316 40.67 7.22 0.52
C ASN A 316 40.59 5.68 0.41
N ASN A 317 39.51 5.15 -0.17
CA ASN A 317 39.53 3.79 -0.70
C ASN A 317 40.20 3.83 -2.09
N PRO A 318 41.45 3.35 -2.25
CA PRO A 318 42.11 3.25 -3.57
C PRO A 318 41.35 2.36 -4.56
N TRP A 319 40.40 1.57 -4.05
CA TRP A 319 39.50 0.73 -4.83
C TRP A 319 38.46 1.50 -5.66
N GLY A 320 38.13 2.75 -5.28
CA GLY A 320 37.16 3.56 -6.03
C GLY A 320 37.65 3.97 -7.42
N ASP A 321 38.94 4.29 -7.55
CA ASP A 321 39.57 4.58 -8.85
C ASP A 321 39.82 3.30 -9.65
N ILE A 322 40.10 2.18 -8.98
CA ILE A 322 40.22 0.86 -9.63
C ILE A 322 38.87 0.44 -10.23
N LEU A 323 37.73 0.68 -9.57
CA LEU A 323 36.41 0.35 -10.12
C LEU A 323 36.04 1.22 -11.33
N LYS A 324 36.46 2.49 -11.36
CA LYS A 324 36.33 3.33 -12.56
C LYS A 324 37.17 2.78 -13.71
N VAL A 325 38.42 2.38 -13.45
CA VAL A 325 39.28 1.72 -14.45
C VAL A 325 38.67 0.39 -14.91
N ILE A 326 38.08 -0.41 -14.02
CA ILE A 326 37.39 -1.66 -14.36
C ILE A 326 36.15 -1.41 -15.21
N SER A 327 35.39 -0.35 -14.96
CA SER A 327 34.21 -0.01 -15.77
C SER A 327 34.58 0.42 -17.20
N VAL A 328 35.68 1.16 -17.34
CA VAL A 328 36.26 1.50 -18.65
C VAL A 328 36.81 0.25 -19.33
N PHE A 329 37.50 -0.63 -18.59
CA PHE A 329 37.93 -1.94 -19.09
C PHE A 329 36.75 -2.82 -19.51
N GLY A 330 35.60 -2.72 -18.84
CA GLY A 330 34.36 -3.43 -19.17
C GLY A 330 33.79 -3.00 -20.52
N GLN A 331 33.78 -1.69 -20.81
CA GLN A 331 33.33 -1.17 -22.12
C GLN A 331 34.25 -1.60 -23.27
N TYR A 332 35.54 -1.82 -23.00
CA TYR A 332 36.51 -2.31 -24.00
C TYR A 332 36.86 -3.80 -23.86
N ALA A 333 36.17 -4.54 -23.00
CA ALA A 333 36.51 -5.93 -22.66
C ALA A 333 36.45 -6.84 -23.89
N THR A 334 35.52 -6.58 -24.80
CA THR A 334 35.38 -7.31 -26.07
C THR A 334 36.60 -7.07 -26.97
N LEU A 335 37.10 -5.84 -27.03
CA LEU A 335 38.27 -5.48 -27.83
C LEU A 335 39.55 -6.09 -27.25
N PHE A 336 39.73 -6.00 -25.93
CA PHE A 336 40.86 -6.64 -25.23
C PHE A 336 40.79 -8.17 -25.33
N GLY A 337 39.59 -8.76 -25.25
CA GLY A 337 39.37 -10.19 -25.42
C GLY A 337 39.78 -10.69 -26.80
N ILE A 338 39.48 -9.93 -27.87
CA ILE A 338 39.92 -10.26 -29.23
C ILE A 338 41.45 -10.19 -29.33
N VAL A 339 42.07 -9.12 -28.81
CA VAL A 339 43.53 -8.94 -28.88
C VAL A 339 44.26 -10.03 -28.09
N ILE A 340 43.83 -10.31 -26.86
CA ILE A 340 44.40 -11.38 -26.02
C ILE A 340 44.16 -12.75 -26.66
N GLY A 341 42.98 -12.98 -27.24
CA GLY A 341 42.65 -14.20 -27.97
C GLY A 341 43.59 -14.44 -29.14
N VAL A 342 43.85 -13.43 -29.96
CA VAL A 342 44.79 -13.51 -31.11
C VAL A 342 46.23 -13.80 -30.63
N ILE A 343 46.67 -13.17 -29.54
CA ILE A 343 48.00 -13.41 -28.97
C ILE A 343 48.13 -14.85 -28.45
N LEU A 344 47.13 -15.34 -27.69
CA LEU A 344 47.10 -16.71 -27.19
C LEU A 344 47.07 -17.73 -28.33
N PHE A 345 46.28 -17.47 -29.37
CA PHE A 345 46.22 -18.33 -30.55
C PHE A 345 47.55 -18.38 -31.29
N GLY A 346 48.25 -17.24 -31.39
CA GLY A 346 49.60 -17.17 -31.96
C GLY A 346 50.63 -17.98 -31.17
N ILE A 347 50.57 -17.94 -29.83
CA ILE A 347 51.45 -18.72 -28.97
C ILE A 347 51.16 -20.23 -29.12
N MET A 348 49.89 -20.63 -29.14
CA MET A 348 49.51 -22.03 -29.37
C MET A 348 49.92 -22.52 -30.75
N ALA A 349 49.70 -21.72 -31.80
CA ALA A 349 50.09 -22.05 -33.17
C ALA A 349 51.61 -22.24 -33.30
N LYS A 350 52.40 -21.36 -32.66
CA LYS A 350 53.86 -21.52 -32.61
C LYS A 350 54.29 -22.82 -31.92
N GLY A 351 53.61 -23.20 -30.82
CA GLY A 351 53.85 -24.46 -30.14
C GLY A 351 53.51 -25.69 -30.99
N LEU A 352 52.40 -25.66 -31.70
CA LEU A 352 51.97 -26.74 -32.60
C LEU A 352 52.90 -26.89 -33.81
N ILE A 353 53.33 -25.78 -34.42
CA ILE A 353 54.27 -25.80 -35.55
C ILE A 353 55.63 -26.35 -35.12
N ALA A 354 56.13 -25.95 -33.94
CA ALA A 354 57.38 -26.49 -33.40
C ALA A 354 57.28 -28.01 -33.19
N LYS A 355 56.17 -28.48 -32.60
CA LYS A 355 55.95 -29.92 -32.35
C LYS A 355 55.75 -30.72 -33.65
N TYR A 356 55.12 -30.13 -34.66
CA TYR A 356 54.97 -30.73 -36.00
C TYR A 356 56.33 -30.89 -36.69
N HIS A 357 57.20 -29.88 -36.61
CA HIS A 357 58.56 -29.99 -37.15
C HIS A 357 59.41 -31.02 -36.39
N GLU A 358 59.26 -31.12 -35.07
CA GLU A 358 59.91 -32.15 -34.25
C GLU A 358 59.48 -33.56 -34.69
N LEU A 359 58.18 -33.80 -34.85
CA LEU A 359 57.62 -35.06 -35.32
C LEU A 359 58.02 -35.43 -36.76
N ASN A 360 58.08 -34.45 -37.67
CA ASN A 360 58.52 -34.70 -39.05
C ASN A 360 60.05 -34.82 -39.19
N SER A 361 60.82 -34.22 -38.29
CA SER A 361 62.28 -34.37 -38.28
C SER A 361 62.74 -35.73 -37.72
N GLY A 362 61.87 -36.44 -36.98
CA GLY A 362 62.15 -37.75 -36.39
C GLY A 362 61.85 -38.96 -37.28
N THR A 363 61.25 -38.78 -38.46
CA THR A 363 60.73 -39.92 -39.27
C THR A 363 61.38 -40.07 -40.65
N SER A 364 62.58 -39.51 -40.84
CA SER A 364 63.37 -39.73 -42.06
C SER A 364 64.77 -40.28 -41.76
N SER A 365 64.84 -41.47 -41.16
CA SER A 365 66.00 -42.34 -41.40
C SER A 365 65.65 -43.82 -41.24
N GLN A 366 65.87 -44.56 -42.33
CA GLN A 366 66.06 -46.01 -42.43
C GLN A 366 64.87 -46.93 -42.25
N GLY A 367 64.61 -47.73 -43.29
CA GLY A 367 64.03 -49.06 -43.12
C GLY A 367 63.20 -49.54 -44.30
N ALA A 368 63.87 -49.99 -45.36
CA ALA A 368 63.26 -50.69 -46.48
C ALA A 368 62.47 -51.93 -46.04
N PHE A 369 61.24 -52.08 -46.53
CA PHE A 369 60.62 -53.39 -46.76
C PHE A 369 59.73 -53.34 -48.00
N THR A 370 60.11 -54.17 -48.95
CA THR A 370 59.38 -54.59 -50.16
C THR A 370 58.45 -55.76 -49.84
N MET A 371 57.31 -55.81 -50.54
CA MET A 371 56.35 -56.91 -50.81
C MET A 371 54.92 -56.46 -50.47
N GLU A 372 53.85 -56.84 -51.16
CA GLU A 372 53.60 -57.54 -52.42
C GLU A 372 52.07 -57.55 -52.57
N ASN A 373 51.61 -57.50 -53.82
CA ASN A 373 50.25 -57.79 -54.35
C ASN A 373 49.12 -58.21 -53.39
N GLY A 374 47.95 -57.58 -53.59
CA GLY A 374 46.66 -58.14 -53.20
C GLY A 374 45.50 -57.21 -53.58
N ALA A 375 44.96 -57.42 -54.78
CA ALA A 375 43.83 -56.70 -55.35
C ALA A 375 42.46 -57.12 -54.76
N SER A 376 41.43 -56.38 -55.19
CA SER A 376 39.99 -56.42 -54.89
C SER A 376 39.56 -55.73 -53.59
N ASP A 377 38.45 -55.00 -53.49
CA ASP A 377 37.55 -54.20 -54.36
C ASP A 377 36.32 -53.93 -53.45
N GLU A 378 35.55 -52.88 -53.76
CA GLU A 378 34.18 -52.58 -53.26
C GLU A 378 34.00 -51.75 -51.98
N ASP A 379 33.83 -50.44 -52.24
CA ASP A 379 32.63 -49.62 -51.97
C ASP A 379 32.12 -49.28 -50.55
N ASP A 380 31.52 -48.09 -50.53
CA ASP A 380 30.66 -47.45 -49.53
C ASP A 380 31.29 -46.80 -48.28
N LYS A 381 31.54 -45.48 -48.37
CA LYS A 381 31.05 -44.54 -47.36
C LYS A 381 30.48 -43.28 -47.99
N SER A 382 29.16 -43.24 -47.96
CA SER A 382 28.31 -42.09 -48.22
C SER A 382 28.45 -41.00 -47.15
N ASP A 383 28.35 -39.81 -47.70
CA ASP A 383 28.13 -38.50 -47.14
C ASP A 383 26.95 -38.44 -46.17
N SER A 384 27.14 -37.80 -45.02
CA SER A 384 26.04 -37.25 -44.22
C SER A 384 26.51 -35.99 -43.50
N GLY A 385 26.20 -34.85 -44.12
CA GLY A 385 26.36 -33.55 -43.51
C GLY A 385 25.49 -33.35 -42.27
N SER A 386 25.94 -32.44 -41.41
CA SER A 386 25.04 -31.61 -40.62
C SER A 386 25.81 -30.35 -40.22
N GLY A 387 25.43 -29.24 -40.87
CA GLY A 387 25.83 -27.92 -40.45
C GLY A 387 25.08 -27.55 -39.18
N LEU A 388 25.81 -27.01 -38.21
CA LEU A 388 25.24 -26.29 -37.07
C LEU A 388 26.09 -25.05 -36.85
N GLY A 389 25.58 -23.94 -37.39
CA GLY A 389 26.06 -22.60 -37.07
C GLY A 389 25.68 -22.27 -35.63
N SER A 390 26.69 -22.01 -34.80
CA SER A 390 26.49 -21.36 -33.51
C SER A 390 26.53 -19.85 -33.72
N MET A 391 25.41 -19.18 -33.41
CA MET A 391 25.42 -17.75 -33.08
C MET A 391 24.97 -17.57 -31.61
N PRO A 392 25.37 -16.45 -30.99
CA PRO A 392 25.60 -16.31 -29.57
C PRO A 392 24.48 -15.53 -28.86
N GLY A 393 24.49 -15.54 -27.53
CA GLY A 393 23.80 -14.53 -26.72
C GLY A 393 23.14 -15.09 -25.47
N SER A 394 23.85 -15.04 -24.35
CA SER A 394 23.25 -15.18 -23.01
C SER A 394 23.62 -13.95 -22.19
N GLY A 395 22.85 -12.88 -22.40
CA GLY A 395 22.74 -11.79 -21.46
C GLY A 395 21.83 -12.21 -20.32
N LEU A 396 22.31 -11.98 -19.10
CA LEU A 396 21.50 -11.94 -17.89
C LEU A 396 20.36 -10.93 -18.08
N ASP A 397 19.13 -11.33 -17.74
CA ASP A 397 18.25 -10.68 -16.77
C ASP A 397 16.81 -11.17 -16.93
N GLY A 398 16.15 -11.55 -15.82
CA GLY A 398 14.70 -11.40 -15.70
C GLY A 398 13.83 -12.63 -15.44
N GLU A 399 14.31 -13.71 -14.80
CA GLU A 399 13.40 -14.64 -14.11
C GLU A 399 13.47 -14.41 -12.60
N ALA A 400 12.73 -13.38 -12.16
CA ALA A 400 12.47 -13.16 -10.75
C ALA A 400 11.29 -14.03 -10.28
N ASN A 401 11.59 -14.86 -9.29
CA ASN A 401 10.73 -15.16 -8.14
C ASN A 401 9.47 -16.02 -8.35
N LEU A 402 9.71 -17.31 -8.58
CA LEU A 402 9.03 -18.35 -7.79
C LEU A 402 10.05 -19.07 -6.91
N ASN A 403 10.87 -18.31 -6.18
CA ASN A 403 11.73 -18.85 -5.13
C ASN A 403 10.87 -19.14 -3.90
N ILE A 404 9.88 -20.04 -4.07
CA ILE A 404 9.03 -20.48 -2.99
C ILE A 404 9.92 -21.27 -2.04
N ASN A 405 10.04 -20.76 -0.82
CA ASN A 405 10.89 -21.31 0.21
C ASN A 405 10.54 -22.79 0.47
N GLY A 406 11.41 -23.72 0.04
CA GLY A 406 11.16 -25.15 0.18
C GLY A 406 10.93 -25.59 1.62
N VAL A 407 11.58 -24.91 2.57
CA VAL A 407 11.39 -25.16 4.01
C VAL A 407 10.00 -24.79 4.48
N GLU A 408 9.38 -23.73 3.98
CA GLU A 408 7.98 -23.39 4.30
C GLU A 408 7.01 -24.46 3.78
N ARG A 409 7.27 -25.00 2.58
CA ARG A 409 6.53 -26.16 2.07
C ARG A 409 6.71 -27.37 2.97
N PHE A 410 7.91 -27.60 3.52
CA PHE A 410 8.16 -28.70 4.45
C PHE A 410 7.41 -28.49 5.76
N LYS A 411 7.38 -27.26 6.31
CA LYS A 411 6.62 -26.90 7.51
C LYS A 411 5.12 -27.18 7.31
N ASN A 412 4.58 -26.79 6.17
CA ASN A 412 3.20 -27.11 5.81
C ASN A 412 2.99 -28.62 5.64
N PHE A 413 3.94 -29.32 5.03
CA PHE A 413 3.88 -30.77 4.85
C PHE A 413 3.83 -31.53 6.17
N ILE A 414 4.63 -31.14 7.17
CA ILE A 414 4.55 -31.69 8.53
C ILE A 414 3.16 -31.46 9.14
N GLY A 415 2.55 -30.30 8.87
CA GLY A 415 1.20 -30.00 9.34
C GLY A 415 0.13 -30.95 8.81
N HIS A 416 0.27 -31.39 7.55
CA HIS A 416 -0.73 -32.22 6.85
C HIS A 416 -0.44 -33.73 6.95
N SER A 417 0.82 -34.15 6.75
CA SER A 417 1.24 -35.55 6.83
C SER A 417 2.57 -35.71 7.57
N LYS A 418 2.48 -35.87 8.89
CA LYS A 418 3.64 -36.02 9.78
C LYS A 418 4.44 -37.29 9.48
N GLU A 419 3.76 -38.40 9.21
CA GLU A 419 4.37 -39.71 8.98
C GLU A 419 5.20 -39.71 7.70
N ASP A 420 4.70 -39.12 6.62
CA ASP A 420 5.42 -39.02 5.35
C ASP A 420 6.61 -38.07 5.42
N ALA A 421 6.50 -36.98 6.19
CA ALA A 421 7.62 -36.09 6.45
C ALA A 421 8.75 -36.81 7.22
N ILE A 422 8.39 -37.67 8.19
CA ILE A 422 9.36 -38.49 8.93
C ILE A 422 10.01 -39.52 8.00
N LEU A 423 9.23 -40.19 7.15
CA LEU A 423 9.76 -41.15 6.17
C LEU A 423 10.71 -40.47 5.18
N LEU A 424 10.38 -39.27 4.72
CA LEU A 424 11.22 -38.48 3.81
C LEU A 424 12.57 -38.11 4.46
N VAL A 425 12.55 -37.67 5.71
CA VAL A 425 13.78 -37.37 6.47
C VAL A 425 14.63 -38.63 6.70
N LYS A 426 13.99 -39.76 7.06
CA LYS A 426 14.69 -41.06 7.21
C LYS A 426 15.31 -41.52 5.89
N LYS A 427 14.62 -41.31 4.77
CA LYS A 427 15.13 -41.60 3.43
C LYS A 427 16.39 -40.78 3.14
N TRP A 428 16.36 -39.47 3.41
CA TRP A 428 17.52 -38.58 3.23
C TRP A 428 18.72 -38.98 4.10
N LEU A 429 18.48 -39.40 5.34
CA LEU A 429 19.54 -39.90 6.23
C LEU A 429 20.16 -41.22 5.72
N LYS A 430 19.35 -42.10 5.10
CA LYS A 430 19.80 -43.41 4.62
C LYS A 430 20.58 -43.33 3.29
N GLU A 431 20.12 -42.51 2.36
CA GLU A 431 20.70 -42.42 1.00
C GLU A 431 21.98 -41.56 0.96
N LYS A 432 22.13 -40.61 1.90
CA LYS A 432 23.35 -39.78 2.08
C LYS A 432 23.80 -39.03 0.82
N ASP A 433 22.88 -38.68 -0.09
CA ASP A 433 23.20 -37.86 -1.27
C ASP A 433 23.53 -36.41 -0.85
N LYS A 434 24.44 -35.75 -1.58
CA LYS A 434 24.90 -34.39 -1.26
C LYS A 434 23.74 -33.40 -1.15
N ASN A 435 22.72 -33.51 -2.00
CA ASN A 435 21.54 -32.63 -1.98
C ASN A 435 20.61 -32.93 -0.79
N GLN A 436 20.51 -34.19 -0.39
CA GLN A 436 19.70 -34.61 0.76
C GLN A 436 20.35 -34.18 2.08
N MET A 437 21.67 -34.27 2.17
CA MET A 437 22.43 -33.75 3.31
C MET A 437 22.30 -32.23 3.40
N ALA A 438 22.38 -31.53 2.26
CA ALA A 438 22.14 -30.08 2.22
C ALA A 438 20.69 -29.74 2.62
N ALA A 439 19.70 -30.53 2.21
CA ALA A 439 18.31 -30.36 2.64
C ALA A 439 18.14 -30.52 4.15
N LEU A 440 18.73 -31.57 4.74
CA LEU A 440 18.71 -31.82 6.18
C LEU A 440 19.36 -30.67 6.97
N LYS A 441 20.46 -30.09 6.48
CA LYS A 441 21.09 -28.91 7.06
C LYS A 441 20.19 -27.66 6.93
N ALA A 442 19.58 -27.45 5.76
CA ALA A 442 18.71 -26.30 5.50
C ALA A 442 17.46 -26.30 6.39
N LEU A 443 16.86 -27.48 6.64
CA LEU A 443 15.75 -27.63 7.58
C LEU A 443 16.12 -27.12 8.98
N VAL A 444 17.30 -27.51 9.50
CA VAL A 444 17.74 -27.09 10.84
C VAL A 444 18.10 -25.61 10.89
N GLN A 445 18.68 -25.06 9.82
CA GLN A 445 19.04 -23.64 9.78
C GLN A 445 17.84 -22.69 9.65
N GLN A 446 16.76 -23.12 8.99
CA GLN A 446 15.62 -22.25 8.65
C GLN A 446 14.33 -22.55 9.43
N MET A 447 14.21 -23.70 10.08
CA MET A 447 13.02 -24.04 10.87
C MET A 447 13.21 -23.80 12.37
N ASP A 448 12.13 -23.39 13.01
CA ASP A 448 12.04 -23.30 14.46
C ASP A 448 12.14 -24.70 15.10
N ASN A 449 12.81 -24.80 16.26
CA ASN A 449 12.99 -26.06 16.99
C ASN A 449 11.66 -26.76 17.32
N ASP A 450 10.59 -25.99 17.57
CA ASP A 450 9.27 -26.54 17.86
C ASP A 450 8.65 -27.29 16.68
N ALA A 451 8.93 -26.84 15.44
CA ALA A 451 8.44 -27.50 14.23
C ALA A 451 9.20 -28.79 13.91
N LEU A 452 10.49 -28.88 14.28
CA LEU A 452 11.33 -30.08 14.09
C LEU A 452 11.18 -31.12 15.19
N LYS A 453 10.78 -30.71 16.40
CA LYS A 453 10.57 -31.59 17.56
C LYS A 453 9.78 -32.88 17.27
N PRO A 454 8.62 -32.87 16.57
CA PRO A 454 7.88 -34.10 16.29
C PRO A 454 8.65 -35.08 15.38
N ILE A 455 9.43 -34.57 14.43
CA ILE A 455 10.28 -35.42 13.56
C ILE A 455 11.41 -36.02 14.41
N LEU A 456 12.12 -35.17 15.16
CA LEU A 456 13.23 -35.59 16.00
C LEU A 456 12.78 -36.63 17.05
N MET A 457 11.61 -36.50 17.66
CA MET A 457 11.12 -37.49 18.63
C MET A 457 10.92 -38.89 18.03
N THR A 458 10.67 -38.99 16.72
CA THR A 458 10.40 -40.25 16.02
C THR A 458 11.66 -40.88 15.40
N LEU A 459 12.77 -40.15 15.37
CA LEU A 459 14.08 -40.65 14.95
C LEU A 459 14.78 -41.40 16.10
N SER A 460 15.45 -42.48 15.75
CA SER A 460 16.34 -43.24 16.65
C SER A 460 17.54 -42.40 17.10
N GLU A 461 18.19 -42.77 18.21
CA GLU A 461 19.39 -42.06 18.68
C GLU A 461 20.54 -42.10 17.68
N SER A 462 20.66 -43.21 16.93
CA SER A 462 21.64 -43.33 15.84
C SER A 462 21.38 -42.32 14.73
N GLU A 463 20.14 -42.23 14.24
CA GLU A 463 19.74 -41.25 13.20
C GLU A 463 19.92 -39.81 13.67
N LYS A 464 19.65 -39.53 14.95
CA LYS A 464 19.88 -38.20 15.56
C LYS A 464 21.35 -37.83 15.60
N ASN A 465 22.22 -38.77 15.94
CA ASN A 465 23.66 -38.54 15.97
C ASN A 465 24.19 -38.32 14.55
N GLU A 466 23.77 -39.13 13.58
CA GLU A 466 24.13 -38.92 12.16
C GLU A 466 23.66 -37.55 11.65
N TRP A 467 22.43 -37.13 11.97
CA TRP A 467 21.97 -35.80 11.58
C TRP A 467 22.78 -34.69 12.28
N ARG A 468 23.11 -34.87 13.57
CA ARG A 468 23.90 -33.90 14.34
C ARG A 468 25.30 -33.70 13.76
N GLU A 469 25.98 -34.76 13.35
CA GLU A 469 27.31 -34.68 12.73
C GLU A 469 27.31 -33.83 11.45
N LEU A 470 26.19 -33.78 10.71
CA LEU A 470 26.07 -32.96 9.51
C LEU A 470 25.99 -31.45 9.80
N LEU A 471 25.60 -31.07 11.01
CA LEU A 471 25.34 -29.67 11.36
C LEU A 471 26.61 -28.89 11.73
N GLU A 472 27.78 -29.54 11.80
CA GLU A 472 29.04 -28.88 12.16
C GLU A 472 29.47 -27.83 11.13
N GLU A 473 29.04 -27.97 9.88
CA GLU A 473 29.32 -27.03 8.79
C GLU A 473 28.02 -26.43 8.26
N GLY A 474 27.88 -25.11 8.41
CA GLY A 474 26.74 -24.36 7.90
C GLY A 474 26.75 -24.22 6.38
N LEU A 475 25.56 -24.17 5.76
CA LEU A 475 25.40 -23.97 4.32
C LEU A 475 25.71 -22.53 3.91
N THR A 476 26.34 -22.39 2.75
CA THR A 476 26.43 -21.09 2.06
C THR A 476 25.07 -20.69 1.46
N SER A 477 24.88 -19.39 1.17
CA SER A 477 23.62 -18.88 0.59
C SER A 477 23.21 -19.59 -0.72
N GLU A 478 24.18 -20.01 -1.54
CA GLU A 478 23.91 -20.70 -2.81
C GLU A 478 23.51 -22.16 -2.60
N GLU A 479 24.13 -22.85 -1.64
CA GLU A 479 23.77 -24.21 -1.28
C GLU A 479 22.41 -24.27 -0.58
N LEU A 480 22.11 -23.25 0.23
CA LEU A 480 20.82 -23.08 0.88
C LEU A 480 19.69 -22.88 -0.15
N ALA A 481 19.92 -22.09 -1.21
CA ALA A 481 18.96 -21.95 -2.30
C ALA A 481 18.73 -23.28 -3.05
N ARG A 482 19.81 -24.03 -3.33
CA ARG A 482 19.73 -25.37 -3.95
C ARG A 482 19.01 -26.37 -3.07
N ALA A 483 19.30 -26.38 -1.76
CA ALA A 483 18.63 -27.22 -0.78
C ALA A 483 17.14 -26.91 -0.70
N ASN A 484 16.75 -25.62 -0.68
CA ASN A 484 15.35 -25.22 -0.68
C ASN A 484 14.61 -25.67 -1.94
N SER A 485 15.21 -25.53 -3.12
CA SER A 485 14.62 -26.06 -4.37
C SER A 485 14.46 -27.59 -4.31
N PHE A 486 15.47 -28.30 -3.80
CA PHE A 486 15.43 -29.76 -3.65
C PHE A 486 14.35 -30.23 -2.67
N ILE A 487 14.26 -29.61 -1.48
CA ILE A 487 13.23 -29.88 -0.47
C ILE A 487 11.84 -29.69 -1.09
N GLY A 488 11.62 -28.55 -1.76
CA GLY A 488 10.37 -28.26 -2.45
C GLY A 488 10.00 -29.36 -3.43
N ASN A 489 10.92 -29.74 -4.32
CA ASN A 489 10.65 -30.78 -5.32
C ASN A 489 10.34 -32.15 -4.71
N GLN A 490 11.09 -32.56 -3.67
CA GLN A 490 10.87 -33.84 -2.99
C GLN A 490 9.53 -33.90 -2.25
N ILE A 491 9.13 -32.82 -1.57
CA ILE A 491 7.83 -32.75 -0.91
C ILE A 491 6.72 -32.85 -1.93
N ILE A 492 6.82 -32.09 -3.02
CA ILE A 492 5.78 -32.12 -4.05
C ILE A 492 5.72 -33.56 -4.57
N GLN A 493 6.84 -34.20 -4.93
CA GLN A 493 6.87 -35.62 -5.37
C GLN A 493 6.20 -36.59 -4.39
N ASN A 494 6.39 -36.40 -3.08
CA ASN A 494 5.79 -37.25 -2.05
C ASN A 494 4.31 -36.94 -1.76
N ILE A 495 3.89 -35.68 -1.82
CA ILE A 495 2.51 -35.27 -1.51
C ILE A 495 1.55 -35.68 -2.62
N MET A 496 1.93 -35.49 -3.89
CA MET A 496 0.92 -35.36 -4.93
C MET A 496 0.72 -36.57 -5.83
N VAL A 497 1.63 -37.54 -5.98
CA VAL A 497 1.39 -38.64 -6.93
C VAL A 497 2.09 -39.96 -6.51
N PRO A 498 1.39 -41.11 -6.50
CA PRO A 498 2.04 -42.42 -6.41
C PRO A 498 3.01 -42.60 -7.58
N SER A 499 4.15 -43.27 -7.36
CA SER A 499 5.42 -43.37 -8.14
C SER A 499 5.40 -43.59 -9.68
N PHE A 500 4.31 -43.30 -10.39
CA PHE A 500 4.04 -43.64 -11.78
C PHE A 500 4.43 -42.56 -12.79
N ILE A 501 4.69 -41.30 -12.38
CA ILE A 501 5.19 -40.25 -13.29
C ILE A 501 6.72 -40.17 -13.17
N LYS A 502 7.41 -40.52 -14.26
CA LYS A 502 8.87 -40.53 -14.33
C LYS A 502 9.47 -39.18 -14.76
N ASP A 503 8.71 -38.35 -15.48
CA ASP A 503 9.16 -37.05 -16.02
C ASP A 503 8.90 -35.89 -15.03
N PRO A 504 9.95 -35.23 -14.49
CA PRO A 504 9.82 -34.07 -13.61
C PRO A 504 9.13 -32.86 -14.25
N ASN A 505 9.18 -32.71 -15.58
CA ASN A 505 8.56 -31.56 -16.27
C ASN A 505 7.05 -31.72 -16.39
N VAL A 506 6.58 -32.95 -16.62
CA VAL A 506 5.14 -33.25 -16.58
C VAL A 506 4.61 -32.95 -15.19
N TYR A 507 5.40 -33.27 -14.17
CA TYR A 507 5.04 -33.05 -12.79
C TYR A 507 4.83 -31.57 -12.44
N SER A 508 5.79 -30.71 -12.78
CA SER A 508 5.67 -29.27 -12.53
C SER A 508 4.43 -28.68 -13.22
N LYS A 509 4.09 -29.17 -14.43
CA LYS A 509 2.91 -28.75 -15.18
C LYS A 509 1.59 -29.21 -14.57
N ILE A 510 1.53 -30.43 -14.04
CA ILE A 510 0.35 -30.94 -13.32
C ILE A 510 -0.01 -30.00 -12.16
N VAL A 511 1.00 -29.58 -11.40
CA VAL A 511 0.81 -28.68 -10.26
C VAL A 511 0.37 -27.27 -10.68
N GLN A 512 0.71 -26.83 -11.89
CA GLN A 512 0.37 -25.51 -12.42
C GLN A 512 -1.02 -25.44 -13.08
N VAL A 513 -1.68 -26.59 -13.31
CA VAL A 513 -3.00 -26.60 -13.95
C VAL A 513 -4.01 -25.88 -13.07
N LYS A 514 -4.69 -24.88 -13.63
CA LYS A 514 -5.83 -24.21 -12.97
C LYS A 514 -7.15 -24.95 -13.25
N PRO A 515 -8.16 -24.88 -12.36
CA PRO A 515 -9.44 -25.56 -12.56
C PRO A 515 -10.15 -25.21 -13.88
N ASN A 516 -10.07 -23.94 -14.31
CA ASN A 516 -10.63 -23.49 -15.58
C ASN A 516 -9.90 -24.04 -16.82
N GLN A 517 -8.58 -24.24 -16.74
CA GLN A 517 -7.79 -24.85 -17.82
C GLN A 517 -8.10 -26.34 -17.95
N PHE A 518 -8.45 -27.00 -16.85
CA PHE A 518 -8.83 -28.41 -16.85
C PHE A 518 -10.04 -28.69 -17.74
N LYS A 519 -10.98 -27.73 -17.85
CA LYS A 519 -12.11 -27.80 -18.80
C LYS A 519 -11.67 -28.04 -20.23
N ASN A 520 -10.65 -27.32 -20.69
CA ASN A 520 -10.12 -27.48 -22.04
C ASN A 520 -9.45 -28.85 -22.24
N ILE A 521 -8.88 -29.44 -21.18
CA ILE A 521 -8.30 -30.78 -21.22
C ILE A 521 -9.40 -31.83 -21.36
N VAL A 522 -10.51 -31.69 -20.61
CA VAL A 522 -11.68 -32.58 -20.70
C VAL A 522 -12.28 -32.57 -22.09
N GLU A 523 -12.41 -31.38 -22.70
CA GLU A 523 -12.95 -31.22 -24.06
C GLU A 523 -12.01 -31.79 -25.15
N LYS A 524 -10.68 -31.72 -24.95
CA LYS A 524 -9.69 -32.22 -25.91
C LYS A 524 -9.45 -33.72 -25.82
N ASP A 525 -9.25 -34.23 -24.61
CA ASP A 525 -8.97 -35.66 -24.35
C ASP A 525 -9.48 -36.07 -22.97
N PHE A 526 -10.71 -36.60 -22.95
CA PHE A 526 -11.40 -37.07 -21.76
C PHE A 526 -10.62 -38.13 -20.97
N ASN A 527 -9.92 -39.04 -21.65
CA ASN A 527 -9.16 -40.09 -20.98
C ASN A 527 -7.94 -39.52 -20.25
N THR A 528 -7.26 -38.56 -20.88
CA THR A 528 -6.15 -37.83 -20.26
C THR A 528 -6.63 -36.99 -19.08
N ALA A 529 -7.82 -36.37 -19.19
CA ALA A 529 -8.43 -35.69 -18.06
C ALA A 529 -8.74 -36.64 -16.89
N CYS A 530 -9.29 -37.83 -17.14
CA CYS A 530 -9.54 -38.82 -16.09
C CYS A 530 -8.25 -39.26 -15.38
N MET A 531 -7.18 -39.52 -16.15
CA MET A 531 -5.85 -39.81 -15.60
C MET A 531 -5.33 -38.66 -14.75
N LEU A 532 -5.41 -37.42 -15.24
CA LEU A 532 -4.99 -36.24 -14.48
C LEU A 532 -5.82 -36.07 -13.20
N LEU A 533 -7.15 -36.25 -13.27
CA LEU A 533 -8.02 -36.09 -12.11
C LEU A 533 -7.64 -37.06 -10.97
N SER A 534 -7.28 -38.29 -11.32
CA SER A 534 -6.82 -39.31 -10.35
C SER A 534 -5.44 -39.01 -9.74
N LEU A 535 -4.70 -38.05 -10.28
CA LEU A 535 -3.40 -37.59 -9.79
C LEU A 535 -3.47 -36.27 -9.01
N MET A 536 -4.62 -35.59 -9.00
CA MET A 536 -4.78 -34.29 -8.35
C MET A 536 -5.26 -34.44 -6.91
N SER A 537 -5.05 -33.39 -6.10
CA SER A 537 -5.60 -33.33 -4.74
C SER A 537 -7.13 -33.26 -4.73
N PRO A 538 -7.80 -33.80 -3.69
CA PRO A 538 -9.26 -33.74 -3.58
C PRO A 538 -9.83 -32.32 -3.64
N ASP A 539 -9.14 -31.34 -3.06
CA ASP A 539 -9.55 -29.93 -3.07
C ASP A 539 -9.55 -29.34 -4.49
N PHE A 540 -8.55 -29.71 -5.28
CA PHE A 540 -8.48 -29.32 -6.68
C PHE A 540 -9.62 -29.99 -7.49
N VAL A 541 -9.88 -31.28 -7.27
CA VAL A 541 -10.98 -32.02 -7.92
C VAL A 541 -12.33 -31.36 -7.62
N ASN A 542 -12.59 -30.97 -6.37
CA ASN A 542 -13.81 -30.26 -5.99
C ASN A 542 -13.94 -28.91 -6.73
N SER A 543 -12.84 -28.18 -6.84
CA SER A 543 -12.79 -26.90 -7.57
C SER A 543 -13.04 -27.08 -9.06
N VAL A 544 -12.52 -28.17 -9.65
CA VAL A 544 -12.76 -28.55 -11.05
C VAL A 544 -14.23 -28.87 -11.28
N PHE A 545 -14.86 -29.67 -10.40
CA PHE A 545 -16.27 -30.05 -10.56
C PHE A 545 -17.25 -28.87 -10.52
N ALA A 546 -16.92 -27.78 -9.82
CA ALA A 546 -17.72 -26.55 -9.87
C ALA A 546 -17.91 -25.97 -11.29
N TYR A 547 -17.06 -26.34 -12.26
CA TYR A 547 -17.13 -25.88 -13.64
C TYR A 547 -17.87 -26.82 -14.61
N PHE A 548 -18.33 -27.99 -14.16
CA PHE A 548 -18.99 -28.98 -15.01
C PHE A 548 -20.39 -29.33 -14.50
N ASP A 549 -21.26 -29.71 -15.43
CA ASP A 549 -22.58 -30.24 -15.10
C ASP A 549 -22.48 -31.63 -14.44
N GLU A 550 -23.49 -31.98 -13.64
CA GLU A 550 -23.53 -33.22 -12.84
C GLU A 550 -23.30 -34.50 -13.68
N GLU A 551 -23.80 -34.54 -14.92
CA GLU A 551 -23.59 -35.68 -15.83
C GLU A 551 -22.11 -35.86 -16.22
N LEU A 552 -21.42 -34.76 -16.53
CA LEU A 552 -19.99 -34.80 -16.86
C LEU A 552 -19.15 -35.11 -15.63
N GLN A 553 -19.53 -34.60 -14.45
CA GLN A 553 -18.88 -34.96 -13.19
C GLN A 553 -18.96 -36.47 -12.94
N GLN A 554 -20.15 -37.08 -13.10
CA GLN A 554 -20.33 -38.53 -12.93
C GLN A 554 -19.46 -39.33 -13.92
N LYS A 555 -19.42 -38.92 -15.19
CA LYS A 555 -18.55 -39.55 -16.20
C LYS A 555 -17.07 -39.44 -15.82
N LEU A 556 -16.60 -38.27 -15.39
CA LEU A 556 -15.22 -38.07 -14.96
C LEU A 556 -14.86 -38.93 -13.74
N ILE A 557 -15.76 -39.03 -12.76
CA ILE A 557 -15.57 -39.90 -11.60
C ILE A 557 -15.46 -41.36 -12.04
N GLN A 558 -16.41 -41.87 -12.83
CA GLN A 558 -16.38 -43.26 -13.32
C GLN A 558 -15.14 -43.55 -14.18
N GLY A 559 -14.76 -42.61 -15.04
CA GLY A 559 -13.55 -42.71 -15.85
C GLY A 559 -12.29 -42.74 -14.99
N SER A 560 -12.17 -41.87 -13.99
CA SER A 560 -11.03 -41.81 -13.08
C SER A 560 -10.88 -43.07 -12.21
N LEU A 561 -12.00 -43.68 -11.78
CA LEU A 561 -12.01 -44.95 -11.04
C LEU A 561 -11.53 -46.14 -11.89
N SER A 562 -11.63 -46.04 -13.22
CA SER A 562 -11.19 -47.09 -14.15
C SER A 562 -9.70 -46.99 -14.50
N VAL A 563 -9.01 -45.94 -14.05
CA VAL A 563 -7.58 -45.72 -14.34
C VAL A 563 -6.73 -46.68 -13.50
N THR A 564 -5.86 -47.44 -14.18
CA THR A 564 -4.91 -48.35 -13.55
C THR A 564 -3.46 -47.87 -13.74
N PRO A 565 -2.48 -48.37 -12.95
CA PRO A 565 -1.07 -48.00 -13.07
C PRO A 565 -0.49 -48.08 -14.50
N ASP A 566 -0.88 -49.09 -15.28
CA ASP A 566 -0.43 -49.29 -16.67
C ASP A 566 -0.91 -48.16 -17.61
N HIS A 567 -2.07 -47.56 -17.31
CA HIS A 567 -2.55 -46.40 -18.06
C HIS A 567 -1.63 -45.19 -17.88
N PHE A 568 -1.01 -45.02 -16.71
CA PHE A 568 -0.04 -43.94 -16.50
C PHE A 568 1.25 -44.17 -17.28
N GLU A 569 1.82 -45.38 -17.24
CA GLU A 569 3.05 -45.68 -17.96
C GLU A 569 2.90 -45.47 -19.48
N LYS A 570 1.76 -45.88 -20.05
CA LYS A 570 1.45 -45.69 -21.48
C LYS A 570 0.93 -44.28 -21.80
N GLY A 571 0.34 -43.61 -20.82
CA GLY A 571 -0.35 -42.32 -20.95
C GLY A 571 0.55 -41.10 -20.74
N GLN A 572 1.77 -41.25 -20.21
CA GLN A 572 2.67 -40.12 -19.91
C GLN A 572 2.87 -39.16 -21.10
N ALA A 573 3.11 -39.67 -22.30
CA ALA A 573 3.28 -38.82 -23.49
C ALA A 573 2.01 -38.05 -23.86
N ARG A 574 0.82 -38.62 -23.61
CA ARG A 574 -0.47 -37.96 -23.84
C ARG A 574 -0.72 -36.88 -22.79
N ILE A 575 -0.43 -37.18 -21.53
CA ILE A 575 -0.48 -36.20 -20.43
C ILE A 575 0.45 -35.03 -20.75
N ALA A 576 1.71 -35.30 -21.12
CA ALA A 576 2.67 -34.25 -21.48
C ALA A 576 2.17 -33.36 -22.63
N LYS A 577 1.56 -33.96 -23.67
CA LYS A 577 0.98 -33.24 -24.81
C LYS A 577 -0.28 -32.46 -24.46
N ALA A 578 -1.13 -32.98 -23.57
CA ALA A 578 -2.32 -32.27 -23.10
C ALA A 578 -1.93 -31.08 -22.21
N LEU A 579 -0.87 -31.23 -21.43
CA LEU A 579 -0.32 -30.18 -20.57
C LEU A 579 0.56 -29.17 -21.31
N SER A 580 1.03 -29.44 -22.54
CA SER A 580 1.85 -28.49 -23.28
C SER A 580 1.10 -27.20 -23.65
N PHE A 581 -0.23 -27.25 -23.70
CA PHE A 581 -1.07 -26.06 -23.87
C PHE A 581 -1.13 -25.17 -22.62
N ILE A 582 -0.60 -25.64 -21.48
CA ILE A 582 -0.55 -24.90 -20.21
C ILE A 582 0.74 -24.07 -20.11
N ASP A 583 1.81 -24.48 -20.82
CA ASP A 583 3.01 -23.64 -21.01
C ASP A 583 2.71 -22.36 -21.80
N ASP A 584 1.57 -22.31 -22.47
CA ASP A 584 0.98 -21.06 -22.92
C ASP A 584 0.28 -20.35 -21.75
N ASN A 585 1.01 -20.09 -20.65
CA ASN A 585 0.91 -18.73 -20.11
C ASN A 585 1.30 -17.88 -21.31
N PRO A 586 0.33 -17.29 -22.04
CA PRO A 586 0.59 -16.76 -23.38
C PRO A 586 1.77 -15.85 -23.20
N LYS A 587 2.96 -16.27 -23.70
CA LYS A 587 4.24 -15.66 -23.36
C LYS A 587 3.97 -14.19 -23.36
N VAL A 588 3.94 -13.58 -22.16
CA VAL A 588 3.42 -12.22 -22.04
C VAL A 588 4.23 -11.46 -23.05
N ARG A 589 3.57 -11.02 -24.13
CA ARG A 589 4.31 -10.44 -25.23
C ARG A 589 5.05 -9.28 -24.58
N PRO A 590 6.38 -9.16 -24.67
CA PRO A 590 7.12 -8.14 -23.93
C PRO A 590 6.56 -6.73 -24.16
N PHE A 591 5.93 -6.54 -25.32
CA PHE A 591 5.20 -5.34 -25.67
C PHE A 591 3.95 -5.06 -24.81
N LEU A 592 3.22 -6.06 -24.31
CA LEU A 592 2.08 -5.86 -23.38
C LEU A 592 2.55 -5.23 -22.06
N ASP A 593 3.71 -5.64 -21.53
CA ASP A 593 4.32 -4.98 -20.37
C ASP A 593 4.68 -3.52 -20.69
N GLY A 594 5.19 -3.29 -21.90
CA GLY A 594 5.46 -1.94 -22.42
C GLY A 594 4.19 -1.08 -22.50
N LEU A 595 3.11 -1.62 -23.08
CA LEU A 595 1.80 -0.95 -23.18
C LEU A 595 1.27 -0.59 -21.79
N ALA A 596 1.30 -1.52 -20.84
CA ALA A 596 0.88 -1.28 -19.46
C ALA A 596 1.68 -0.15 -18.78
N LYS A 597 2.98 -0.03 -19.07
CA LYS A 597 3.83 1.05 -18.56
C LYS A 597 3.61 2.39 -19.26
N MET A 598 3.14 2.38 -20.51
CA MET A 598 2.87 3.61 -21.28
C MET A 598 1.51 4.22 -20.95
N ILE A 599 0.53 3.42 -20.55
CA ILE A 599 -0.83 3.85 -20.21
C ILE A 599 -0.88 5.05 -19.25
N PRO A 600 -0.14 5.08 -18.12
CA PRO A 600 -0.18 6.22 -17.19
C PRO A 600 0.35 7.53 -17.76
N SER A 601 1.17 7.45 -18.81
CA SER A 601 1.79 8.59 -19.48
C SER A 601 1.08 9.03 -20.77
N ALA A 602 0.07 8.28 -21.21
CA ALA A 602 -0.63 8.56 -22.45
C ALA A 602 -1.56 9.79 -22.32
N GLY A 603 -1.66 10.57 -23.41
CA GLY A 603 -2.70 11.60 -23.56
C GLY A 603 -4.07 10.95 -23.85
N ARG A 604 -5.13 11.76 -23.80
CA ARG A 604 -6.54 11.28 -23.86
C ARG A 604 -6.82 10.39 -25.09
N ASP A 605 -6.37 10.79 -26.26
CA ASP A 605 -6.68 10.08 -27.51
C ASP A 605 -5.86 8.79 -27.66
N VAL A 606 -4.58 8.84 -27.28
CA VAL A 606 -3.67 7.69 -27.35
C VAL A 606 -4.06 6.64 -26.31
N GLU A 607 -4.52 7.08 -25.13
CA GLU A 607 -4.94 6.21 -24.04
C GLU A 607 -6.02 5.22 -24.48
N ARG A 608 -7.07 5.68 -25.17
CA ARG A 608 -8.16 4.81 -25.67
C ARG A 608 -7.63 3.73 -26.61
N LEU A 609 -6.72 4.08 -27.52
CA LEU A 609 -6.09 3.14 -28.45
C LEU A 609 -5.23 2.11 -27.70
N LEU A 610 -4.46 2.55 -26.69
CA LEU A 610 -3.63 1.66 -25.89
C LEU A 610 -4.49 0.63 -25.14
N TYR A 611 -5.55 1.06 -24.44
CA TYR A 611 -6.41 0.12 -23.72
C TYR A 611 -7.18 -0.81 -24.66
N THR A 612 -7.69 -0.31 -25.79
CA THR A 612 -8.43 -1.13 -26.76
C THR A 612 -7.54 -2.27 -27.30
N ASN A 613 -6.30 -1.95 -27.69
CA ASN A 613 -5.35 -2.95 -28.16
C ASN A 613 -4.87 -3.86 -27.02
N PHE A 614 -4.69 -3.30 -25.82
CA PHE A 614 -4.29 -4.07 -24.65
C PHE A 614 -5.34 -5.13 -24.28
N ILE A 615 -6.63 -4.78 -24.26
CA ILE A 615 -7.71 -5.73 -23.92
C ILE A 615 -7.85 -6.83 -24.97
N LYS A 616 -7.66 -6.51 -26.25
CA LYS A 616 -7.73 -7.51 -27.34
C LYS A 616 -6.64 -8.57 -27.22
N GLU A 617 -5.44 -8.18 -26.82
CA GLU A 617 -4.26 -9.05 -26.83
C GLU A 617 -3.89 -9.61 -25.45
N ALA A 618 -4.28 -8.95 -24.36
CA ALA A 618 -3.93 -9.37 -23.00
C ALA A 618 -4.87 -10.47 -22.47
N PRO A 619 -4.35 -11.38 -21.62
CA PRO A 619 -5.20 -12.31 -20.87
C PRO A 619 -6.21 -11.56 -20.01
N GLU A 620 -7.44 -12.08 -19.94
CA GLU A 620 -8.55 -11.51 -19.16
C GLU A 620 -8.15 -11.08 -17.75
N SER A 621 -7.52 -11.98 -16.98
CA SER A 621 -7.09 -11.69 -15.61
C SER A 621 -6.10 -10.52 -15.52
N ARG A 622 -5.29 -10.34 -16.56
CA ARG A 622 -4.30 -9.26 -16.63
C ARG A 622 -4.93 -7.95 -17.10
N ALA A 623 -5.87 -8.03 -18.04
CA ALA A 623 -6.69 -6.89 -18.45
C ALA A 623 -7.42 -6.29 -17.24
N ASP A 624 -8.11 -7.12 -16.46
CA ASP A 624 -8.84 -6.69 -15.26
C ASP A 624 -7.93 -6.05 -14.22
N PHE A 625 -6.75 -6.64 -13.99
CA PHE A 625 -5.76 -6.08 -13.08
C PHE A 625 -5.31 -4.68 -13.53
N ILE A 626 -4.98 -4.50 -14.81
CA ILE A 626 -4.53 -3.20 -15.34
C ILE A 626 -5.65 -2.18 -15.34
N LEU A 627 -6.88 -2.56 -15.68
CA LEU A 627 -8.03 -1.65 -15.67
C LEU A 627 -8.40 -1.17 -14.26
N ARG A 628 -8.23 -2.03 -13.25
CA ARG A 628 -8.41 -1.65 -11.84
C ARG A 628 -7.26 -0.79 -11.32
N GLU A 629 -6.03 -1.13 -11.69
CA GLU A 629 -4.85 -0.41 -11.22
C GLU A 629 -4.70 0.97 -11.88
N TYR A 630 -5.08 1.05 -13.15
CA TYR A 630 -5.08 2.23 -13.99
C TYR A 630 -6.46 2.38 -14.62
N PHE A 631 -7.35 3.10 -13.94
CA PHE A 631 -8.67 3.38 -14.50
C PHE A 631 -8.54 4.16 -15.83
N PRO A 632 -9.26 3.79 -16.91
CA PRO A 632 -9.18 4.49 -18.20
C PRO A 632 -9.76 5.90 -18.13
N GLY A 633 -8.96 6.94 -18.41
CA GLY A 633 -9.40 8.33 -18.27
C GLY A 633 -10.58 8.70 -19.16
N PHE A 634 -10.71 8.09 -20.35
CA PHE A 634 -11.82 8.36 -21.27
C PHE A 634 -13.19 7.83 -20.79
N LEU A 635 -13.23 6.94 -19.79
CA LEU A 635 -14.48 6.44 -19.16
C LEU A 635 -14.99 7.36 -18.04
N LEU A 636 -14.36 8.52 -17.84
CA LEU A 636 -14.75 9.47 -16.80
C LEU A 636 -16.22 9.92 -16.91
N ASN A 637 -16.77 10.03 -18.12
CA ASN A 637 -18.15 10.44 -18.35
C ASN A 637 -19.18 9.35 -18.03
N GLU A 638 -18.73 8.11 -17.87
CA GLU A 638 -19.59 6.97 -17.53
C GLU A 638 -19.61 6.73 -16.01
N LEU A 639 -18.77 7.45 -15.26
CA LEU A 639 -18.76 7.36 -13.80
C LEU A 639 -20.00 8.04 -13.20
N PRO A 640 -20.47 7.56 -12.03
CA PRO A 640 -21.55 8.19 -11.28
C PRO A 640 -21.26 9.67 -10.97
N GLU A 641 -22.25 10.55 -11.19
CA GLU A 641 -22.11 12.00 -10.99
C GLU A 641 -21.67 12.37 -9.57
N GLU A 642 -22.13 11.62 -8.56
CA GLU A 642 -21.74 11.82 -7.16
C GLU A 642 -20.22 11.64 -6.95
N LEU A 643 -19.64 10.62 -7.59
CA LEU A 643 -18.21 10.34 -7.54
C LEU A 643 -17.43 11.43 -8.31
N ILE A 644 -17.90 11.82 -9.51
CA ILE A 644 -17.29 12.89 -10.29
C ILE A 644 -17.26 14.18 -9.45
N LYS A 645 -18.40 14.56 -8.86
CA LYS A 645 -18.53 15.73 -7.98
C LYS A 645 -17.59 15.66 -6.78
N ALA A 646 -17.48 14.50 -6.11
CA ALA A 646 -16.57 14.30 -4.99
C ALA A 646 -15.09 14.47 -5.41
N VAL A 647 -14.70 13.88 -6.54
CA VAL A 647 -13.34 13.98 -7.08
C VAL A 647 -13.02 15.42 -7.48
N PHE A 648 -13.92 16.10 -8.21
CA PHE A 648 -13.72 17.48 -8.58
C PHE A 648 -13.60 18.39 -7.36
N ASN A 649 -14.47 18.23 -6.35
CA ASN A 649 -14.41 19.02 -5.12
C ASN A 649 -13.08 18.85 -4.36
N ALA A 650 -12.53 17.64 -4.34
CA ALA A 650 -11.23 17.38 -3.73
C ALA A 650 -10.04 17.88 -4.59
N TYR A 651 -10.24 18.13 -5.88
CA TYR A 651 -9.20 18.57 -6.79
C TYR A 651 -8.90 20.08 -6.59
N PRO A 652 -7.63 20.51 -6.50
CA PRO A 652 -7.28 21.91 -6.25
C PRO A 652 -7.91 22.87 -7.26
N MET A 653 -8.48 23.97 -6.76
CA MET A 653 -9.24 24.95 -7.56
C MET A 653 -8.44 25.46 -8.76
N SER A 654 -7.20 25.91 -8.55
CA SER A 654 -6.34 26.43 -9.63
C SER A 654 -6.11 25.41 -10.75
N LYS A 655 -5.90 24.14 -10.39
CA LYS A 655 -5.75 23.05 -11.37
C LYS A 655 -7.05 22.71 -12.07
N ARG A 656 -8.18 22.80 -11.35
CA ARG A 656 -9.53 22.56 -11.89
C ARG A 656 -9.88 23.56 -12.98
N VAL A 657 -9.64 24.84 -12.75
CA VAL A 657 -9.90 25.91 -13.71
C VAL A 657 -9.07 25.70 -14.99
N LYS A 658 -7.76 25.44 -14.85
CA LYS A 658 -6.87 25.13 -15.98
C LYS A 658 -7.32 23.89 -16.76
N LEU A 659 -7.71 22.83 -16.05
CA LEU A 659 -8.27 21.61 -16.66
C LEU A 659 -9.53 21.93 -17.48
N LEU A 660 -10.50 22.64 -16.91
CA LEU A 660 -11.76 22.95 -17.58
C LEU A 660 -11.56 23.81 -18.82
N LYS A 661 -10.69 24.83 -18.75
CA LYS A 661 -10.33 25.64 -19.93
C LYS A 661 -9.56 24.86 -21.00
N SER A 662 -8.86 23.78 -20.63
CA SER A 662 -8.18 22.92 -21.59
C SER A 662 -9.12 21.93 -22.29
N LEU A 663 -10.36 21.75 -21.83
CA LEU A 663 -11.32 20.80 -22.39
C LEU A 663 -12.18 21.42 -23.50
N PRO A 664 -12.78 20.60 -24.40
CA PRO A 664 -13.79 21.09 -25.32
C PRO A 664 -14.97 21.67 -24.54
N GLU A 665 -15.58 22.74 -25.05
CA GLU A 665 -16.66 23.50 -24.41
C GLU A 665 -17.79 22.58 -23.90
N ASP A 666 -18.31 21.69 -24.76
CA ASP A 666 -19.36 20.72 -24.38
C ASP A 666 -18.98 19.85 -23.17
N THR A 667 -17.71 19.44 -23.08
CA THR A 667 -17.22 18.60 -21.97
C THR A 667 -16.98 19.42 -20.72
N ALA A 668 -16.47 20.64 -20.88
CA ALA A 668 -16.24 21.57 -19.78
C ALA A 668 -17.58 21.96 -19.13
N ASP A 669 -18.59 22.28 -19.94
CA ASP A 669 -19.94 22.64 -19.50
C ASP A 669 -20.62 21.49 -18.77
N TYR A 670 -20.50 20.27 -19.29
CA TYR A 670 -21.00 19.07 -18.61
C TYR A 670 -20.43 18.92 -17.21
N TYR A 671 -19.10 19.05 -17.04
CA TYR A 671 -18.51 18.97 -15.71
C TYR A 671 -18.92 20.15 -14.83
N LEU A 672 -18.93 21.38 -15.37
CA LEU A 672 -19.38 22.56 -14.64
C LEU A 672 -20.78 22.37 -14.08
N ASP A 673 -21.72 21.84 -14.86
CA ASP A 673 -23.09 21.60 -14.40
C ASP A 673 -23.15 20.58 -13.24
N ILE A 674 -22.34 19.52 -13.29
CA ILE A 674 -22.31 18.50 -12.24
C ILE A 674 -21.76 19.04 -10.91
N PHE A 675 -20.60 19.70 -10.92
CA PHE A 675 -19.90 20.05 -9.68
C PHE A 675 -20.17 21.49 -9.22
N ALA A 676 -20.50 22.41 -10.14
CA ALA A 676 -20.73 23.82 -9.87
C ALA A 676 -21.87 24.36 -10.76
N PRO A 677 -23.12 23.91 -10.57
CA PRO A 677 -24.24 24.34 -11.39
C PRO A 677 -24.43 25.86 -11.32
N ALA A 678 -25.03 26.41 -12.38
CA ALA A 678 -25.25 27.86 -12.50
C ALA A 678 -25.99 28.43 -11.27
N GLY A 679 -25.52 29.58 -10.77
CA GLY A 679 -26.06 30.25 -9.58
C GLY A 679 -25.50 29.75 -8.25
N THR A 680 -24.58 28.79 -8.26
CA THR A 680 -23.82 28.43 -7.05
C THR A 680 -22.59 29.31 -6.88
N LYS A 681 -22.19 29.58 -5.63
CA LYS A 681 -20.95 30.31 -5.32
C LYS A 681 -19.70 29.66 -5.94
N ALA A 682 -19.71 28.34 -6.09
CA ALA A 682 -18.61 27.62 -6.72
C ALA A 682 -18.50 27.99 -8.20
N ASN A 683 -19.62 28.11 -8.93
CA ASN A 683 -19.63 28.56 -10.32
C ASN A 683 -19.09 29.99 -10.40
N ASP A 684 -19.61 30.90 -9.56
CA ASP A 684 -19.16 32.31 -9.54
C ASP A 684 -17.64 32.44 -9.36
N LEU A 685 -17.06 31.66 -8.44
CA LEU A 685 -15.60 31.64 -8.23
C LEU A 685 -14.84 31.13 -9.46
N ILE A 686 -15.36 30.13 -10.15
CA ILE A 686 -14.72 29.59 -11.36
C ILE A 686 -14.81 30.59 -12.51
N GLN A 687 -15.93 31.29 -12.65
CA GLN A 687 -16.09 32.32 -13.67
C GLN A 687 -15.12 33.48 -13.46
N ILE A 688 -14.90 33.91 -12.20
CA ILE A 688 -13.90 34.94 -11.89
C ILE A 688 -12.48 34.48 -12.30
N GLU A 689 -12.13 33.23 -12.03
CA GLU A 689 -10.84 32.65 -12.44
C GLU A 689 -10.74 32.50 -13.96
N PHE A 690 -11.83 32.14 -14.64
CA PHE A 690 -11.91 32.12 -16.11
C PHE A 690 -11.69 33.50 -16.71
N GLU A 691 -12.36 34.53 -16.21
CA GLU A 691 -12.14 35.91 -16.65
C GLU A 691 -10.69 36.35 -16.42
N THR A 692 -10.07 35.91 -15.34
CA THR A 692 -8.68 36.23 -15.02
C THR A 692 -7.72 35.60 -16.03
N ILE A 693 -7.95 34.33 -16.40
CA ILE A 693 -7.18 33.65 -17.46
C ILE A 693 -7.44 34.28 -18.83
N GLU A 694 -8.68 34.66 -19.13
CA GLU A 694 -9.08 35.28 -20.41
C GLU A 694 -8.45 36.67 -20.61
N ARG A 695 -8.08 37.36 -19.53
CA ARG A 695 -7.36 38.64 -19.60
C ARG A 695 -5.87 38.48 -19.90
N ASP A 696 -5.32 37.27 -19.79
CA ASP A 696 -3.90 37.00 -20.01
C ASP A 696 -3.68 36.00 -21.15
N ASP A 697 -3.43 36.54 -22.35
CA ASP A 697 -3.12 35.77 -23.57
C ASP A 697 -1.97 34.77 -23.40
N THR A 698 -1.03 35.02 -22.46
CA THR A 698 0.11 34.13 -22.24
C THR A 698 -0.33 32.86 -21.52
N LEU A 699 -1.22 32.98 -20.54
CA LEU A 699 -1.80 31.85 -19.81
C LEU A 699 -2.69 31.00 -20.70
N ILE A 700 -3.49 31.61 -21.58
CA ILE A 700 -4.32 30.85 -22.55
C ILE A 700 -3.43 29.97 -23.42
N LYS A 701 -2.37 30.54 -23.99
CA LYS A 701 -1.41 29.79 -24.83
C LYS A 701 -0.70 28.69 -24.05
N GLU A 702 -0.36 28.94 -22.78
CA GLU A 702 0.22 27.92 -21.90
C GLU A 702 -0.78 26.78 -21.62
N ILE A 703 -2.05 27.11 -21.41
CA ILE A 703 -3.11 26.13 -21.16
C ILE A 703 -3.36 25.26 -22.39
N GLU A 704 -3.45 25.87 -23.56
CA GLU A 704 -3.61 25.16 -24.84
C GLU A 704 -2.40 24.27 -25.15
N ALA A 705 -1.18 24.76 -24.92
CA ALA A 705 0.05 24.00 -25.16
C ALA A 705 0.18 22.78 -24.23
N ASN A 706 -0.33 22.87 -23.00
CA ASN A 706 -0.20 21.83 -21.96
C ASN A 706 -1.51 21.07 -21.70
N ARG A 707 -2.46 21.08 -22.64
CA ARG A 707 -3.77 20.42 -22.51
C ARG A 707 -3.70 18.98 -22.02
N ASP A 708 -2.82 18.18 -22.63
CA ASP A 708 -2.65 16.76 -22.26
C ASP A 708 -2.03 16.57 -20.87
N GLU A 709 -1.22 17.53 -20.41
CA GLU A 709 -0.62 17.49 -19.09
C GLU A 709 -1.65 17.72 -17.99
N TYR A 710 -2.52 18.73 -18.15
CA TYR A 710 -3.61 19.00 -17.22
C TYR A 710 -4.58 17.83 -17.12
N TRP A 711 -4.95 17.23 -18.27
CA TRP A 711 -5.77 16.02 -18.30
C TRP A 711 -5.11 14.86 -17.55
N ARG A 712 -3.83 14.62 -17.81
CA ARG A 712 -3.08 13.52 -17.17
C ARG A 712 -2.93 13.70 -15.67
N ASP A 713 -2.68 14.93 -15.20
CA ASP A 713 -2.62 15.24 -13.77
C ASP A 713 -3.96 14.96 -13.10
N PHE A 714 -5.08 15.34 -13.74
CA PHE A 714 -6.41 15.05 -13.25
C PHE A 714 -6.72 13.55 -13.21
N VAL A 715 -6.43 12.80 -14.29
CA VAL A 715 -6.65 11.35 -14.33
C VAL A 715 -5.79 10.63 -13.28
N LYS A 716 -4.55 11.09 -13.06
CA LYS A 716 -3.68 10.56 -11.99
C LYS A 716 -4.28 10.81 -10.61
N PHE A 717 -4.82 12.01 -10.37
CA PHE A 717 -5.52 12.36 -9.14
C PHE A 717 -6.76 11.46 -8.93
N LEU A 718 -7.61 11.32 -9.97
CA LEU A 718 -8.76 10.44 -9.98
C LEU A 718 -8.36 9.01 -9.60
N ARG A 719 -7.38 8.41 -10.28
CA ARG A 719 -6.90 7.05 -10.00
C ARG A 719 -6.45 6.87 -8.55
N THR A 720 -5.77 7.87 -8.01
CA THR A 720 -5.33 7.86 -6.60
C THR A 720 -6.53 7.88 -5.66
N ARG A 721 -7.57 8.66 -5.99
CA ARG A 721 -8.78 8.77 -5.19
C ARG A 721 -9.63 7.50 -5.25
N LEU A 722 -9.79 6.89 -6.44
CA LEU A 722 -10.50 5.62 -6.62
C LEU A 722 -9.87 4.48 -5.79
N LYS A 723 -8.55 4.47 -5.65
CA LYS A 723 -7.85 3.49 -4.78
C LYS A 723 -8.10 3.73 -3.29
N ALA A 724 -8.29 4.99 -2.89
CA ALA A 724 -8.53 5.35 -1.49
C ALA A 724 -10.00 5.12 -1.07
N GLU A 725 -10.95 5.35 -1.96
CA GLU A 725 -12.38 5.31 -1.67
C GLU A 725 -13.03 3.98 -2.09
N LYS A 726 -13.03 3.01 -1.16
CA LYS A 726 -13.64 1.68 -1.39
C LYS A 726 -15.14 1.72 -1.68
N GLN A 727 -15.84 2.78 -1.27
CA GLN A 727 -17.29 2.93 -1.45
C GLN A 727 -17.72 2.93 -2.91
N PHE A 728 -16.86 3.41 -3.82
CA PHE A 728 -17.16 3.51 -5.24
C PHE A 728 -16.58 2.35 -6.07
N ALA A 729 -15.84 1.43 -5.45
CA ALA A 729 -15.13 0.37 -6.16
C ALA A 729 -16.06 -0.52 -7.00
N SER A 730 -17.24 -0.86 -6.49
CA SER A 730 -18.21 -1.70 -7.22
C SER A 730 -18.80 -1.02 -8.45
N GLN A 731 -19.07 0.29 -8.37
CA GLN A 731 -19.62 1.06 -9.49
C GLN A 731 -18.56 1.27 -10.57
N VAL A 732 -17.31 1.51 -10.16
CA VAL A 732 -16.16 1.61 -11.07
C VAL A 732 -15.91 0.28 -11.78
N ASP A 733 -15.95 -0.85 -11.05
CA ASP A 733 -15.81 -2.19 -11.63
C ASP A 733 -16.95 -2.49 -12.64
N GLU A 734 -18.16 -2.02 -12.39
CA GLU A 734 -19.31 -2.19 -13.29
C GLU A 734 -19.11 -1.43 -14.61
N VAL A 735 -18.71 -0.16 -14.55
CA VAL A 735 -18.41 0.67 -15.75
C VAL A 735 -17.30 0.03 -16.59
N VAL A 736 -16.22 -0.41 -15.93
CA VAL A 736 -15.10 -1.09 -16.60
C VAL A 736 -15.55 -2.41 -17.24
N ALA A 737 -16.39 -3.19 -16.57
CA ALA A 737 -16.89 -4.46 -17.08
C ALA A 737 -17.78 -4.28 -18.32
N ILE A 738 -18.68 -3.29 -18.30
CA ILE A 738 -19.54 -2.96 -19.44
C ILE A 738 -18.69 -2.58 -20.65
N TRP A 739 -17.76 -1.63 -20.48
CA TRP A 739 -16.90 -1.18 -21.56
C TRP A 739 -16.02 -2.32 -22.13
N ARG A 740 -15.53 -3.21 -21.26
CA ARG A 740 -14.76 -4.37 -21.66
C ARG A 740 -15.59 -5.35 -22.48
N GLU A 741 -16.83 -5.61 -22.08
CA GLU A 741 -17.78 -6.47 -22.81
C GLU A 741 -18.04 -5.90 -24.21
N ASP A 742 -18.34 -4.60 -24.32
CA ASP A 742 -18.55 -3.91 -25.59
C ASP A 742 -17.32 -4.01 -26.51
N THR A 743 -16.12 -3.79 -25.97
CA THR A 743 -14.87 -3.87 -26.74
C THR A 743 -14.60 -5.30 -27.25
N THR A 744 -14.92 -6.32 -26.45
CA THR A 744 -14.72 -7.72 -26.85
C THR A 744 -15.77 -8.21 -27.85
N THR A 745 -17.00 -7.70 -27.78
CA THR A 745 -18.07 -8.05 -28.74
C THR A 745 -17.83 -7.41 -30.10
N GLU A 746 -17.43 -6.13 -30.15
CA GLU A 746 -17.01 -5.47 -31.39
C GLU A 746 -15.84 -6.21 -32.06
N SER A 747 -14.87 -6.67 -31.27
CA SER A 747 -13.72 -7.42 -31.78
C SER A 747 -14.06 -8.82 -32.29
N ARG A 748 -15.21 -9.39 -31.91
CA ARG A 748 -15.70 -10.68 -32.44
C ARG A 748 -16.54 -10.50 -33.69
N ALA A 749 -17.11 -9.32 -33.89
CA ALA A 749 -17.95 -8.99 -35.04
C ALA A 749 -17.13 -8.52 -36.26
N ALA A 750 -15.97 -7.88 -36.00
CA ALA A 750 -14.97 -7.53 -37.01
C ALA A 750 -14.07 -8.73 -37.34
#